data_AF-A0A817LC45-F1
#
_entry.id   AF-A0A817LC45-F1
#
_cell.length_a   1.000
_cell.length_b   1.000
_cell.length_c   1.000
_cell.angle_alpha   90.00
_cell.angle_beta   90.00
_cell.angle_gamma   90.00
#
_symmetry.space_group_name_H-M   'P 1'
#
loop_
_entity.id
_entity.type
_entity.pdbx_description
1 polymer ?
#
loop_
_entity_poly.entity_id
_entity_poly.type
_entity_poly.pdbx_seq_one_letter_code
_entity_poly.pdbx_strand_id
1 'polypeptide(L)'
;KTLLAAEKAHIAHDEEIEKYDDDLREVERLRKDYEDKLQDESQHTGRNLALEENQMKEYRRLKEEAAKKMTQFSEEYDSIDRQQQVDKTNLEQEQRSQKDHIARIKQTELRIEELNGKIDKLGGYIADLEREFNEKQANVQLLEKEVTEGRKRCTELEEELDQVNKEIGEARSDRNETSRAQRRAELIENLKQFPGVYGRLVDLCEPTHKRFQMAITKVLGRNMDSIVVERETTVQSCLRYMKEHRYEPETFLPLDYIKVTPINEQLRELQEPKNVKLILDVIKYDKQYYKALLYACGNALVCDNDDDARKLAYESGNQKYKVVSLNGTLFSKSGVISGGSSELKARAKRWDEKHLDALRIRKDKLFDEYKEQQKKKRREAELINARAQLQQLESRLRYSKTDKDTAEKKLRILMEKDLVDFQAKLAQYEPRINALQASIDEREKLISKLRIEKNKIEDAVFTEFCKQIRVANIRVYEDRELQAAEKRAQERLEFENQKTKIQTMLEFERSRDTAGHVEQINQEVSALEDALQKCQKNEKKYRKIIEDLQHEIADIKDRLLDHKKKIEFQEREIAECTKRAAQLNKDYNEQRKRLQLIESDMEKLRSDRHNYYRIAKLNEISLPFRGNAGSMAAISLAETSSSDDTSVVSTQTQNNSTTTTTTTTDSSTISNGDGTLTSQQDTKQIYNLEDRFELNYKRLRDDLKKISYEQVDKEEKLLIKQMSDIEIQLQKHLPQTSTIDARSREVKTTFELTNAEFERARNAAKRARQNFEKVKKERYDRFNALYEHVSSCIDDIYKSLTNSQAAVACLTAEDAEEPYRAGITYNCVAPGKRFQAMENLSGGEKTVAAICLLFALRSFKPAPFFLLDEVDAALDNTNIGKVADFIREQSASEFQCIVISLKEQFFSRADALVGIYPEPGDCITSHCLTLDLNQFDERENIANTRS
;
A
#
# COMPACT_ATOMS: atom_id res chain seq x y z
N LYS A 1 -13.73 -9.37 45.86
CA LYS A 1 -12.77 -9.55 47.00
C LYS A 1 -12.84 -8.37 47.98
N THR A 2 -12.96 -7.13 47.51
CA THR A 2 -13.15 -5.92 48.34
C THR A 2 -14.49 -5.90 49.07
N LEU A 3 -15.62 -5.98 48.37
CA LEU A 3 -16.97 -5.90 48.98
C LEU A 3 -17.16 -6.88 50.15
N LEU A 4 -17.01 -8.19 49.90
CA LEU A 4 -17.12 -9.26 50.91
C LEU A 4 -16.03 -9.23 52.02
N ALA A 5 -15.10 -8.27 51.96
CA ALA A 5 -14.19 -7.95 53.07
C ALA A 5 -14.64 -6.67 53.81
N ALA A 6 -15.17 -5.68 53.10
CA ALA A 6 -15.78 -4.48 53.69
C ALA A 6 -17.07 -4.81 54.47
N GLU A 7 -17.97 -5.62 53.90
CA GLU A 7 -19.17 -6.13 54.58
C GLU A 7 -18.80 -6.88 55.87
N LYS A 8 -17.75 -7.70 55.82
CA LYS A 8 -17.25 -8.40 57.01
C LYS A 8 -16.58 -7.48 58.03
N ALA A 9 -15.92 -6.41 57.58
CA ALA A 9 -15.35 -5.40 58.47
C ALA A 9 -16.44 -4.57 59.15
N HIS A 10 -17.53 -4.24 58.45
CA HIS A 10 -18.68 -3.54 59.01
C HIS A 10 -19.47 -4.44 59.97
N ILE A 11 -19.73 -5.71 59.64
CA ILE A 11 -20.35 -6.66 60.57
C ILE A 11 -19.48 -6.85 61.82
N ALA A 12 -18.15 -7.00 61.67
CA ALA A 12 -17.23 -7.11 62.80
C ALA A 12 -17.18 -5.83 63.66
N HIS A 13 -17.27 -4.65 63.04
CA HIS A 13 -17.33 -3.34 63.69
C HIS A 13 -18.62 -3.15 64.50
N ASP A 14 -19.76 -3.53 63.95
CA ASP A 14 -21.05 -3.45 64.64
C ASP A 14 -21.11 -4.48 65.79
N GLU A 15 -20.55 -5.68 65.56
CA GLU A 15 -20.26 -6.68 66.58
C GLU A 15 -19.26 -6.20 67.65
N GLU A 16 -18.38 -5.24 67.36
CA GLU A 16 -17.46 -4.64 68.34
C GLU A 16 -18.16 -3.52 69.12
N ILE A 17 -19.01 -2.70 68.48
CA ILE A 17 -19.86 -1.70 69.15
C ILE A 17 -20.85 -2.38 70.12
N GLU A 18 -21.53 -3.46 69.72
CA GLU A 18 -22.46 -4.18 70.61
C GLU A 18 -21.74 -4.78 71.82
N LYS A 19 -20.52 -5.32 71.63
CA LYS A 19 -19.65 -5.78 72.73
C LYS A 19 -19.26 -4.63 73.65
N TYR A 20 -18.88 -3.46 73.12
CA TYR A 20 -18.53 -2.31 73.95
C TYR A 20 -19.73 -1.70 74.71
N ASP A 21 -20.95 -1.73 74.16
CA ASP A 21 -22.17 -1.35 74.88
C ASP A 21 -22.50 -2.32 76.02
N ASP A 22 -22.34 -3.63 75.81
CA ASP A 22 -22.57 -4.64 76.86
C ASP A 22 -21.43 -4.69 77.90
N ASP A 23 -20.17 -4.53 77.51
CA ASP A 23 -19.04 -4.33 78.43
C ASP A 23 -19.25 -3.07 79.30
N LEU A 24 -19.78 -1.98 78.73
CA LEU A 24 -20.11 -0.77 79.48
C LEU A 24 -21.22 -1.04 80.52
N ARG A 25 -22.27 -1.80 80.16
CA ARG A 25 -23.34 -2.21 81.08
C ARG A 25 -22.85 -3.16 82.17
N GLU A 26 -21.96 -4.09 81.82
CA GLU A 26 -21.28 -5.02 82.74
C GLU A 26 -20.43 -4.23 83.74
N VAL A 27 -19.60 -3.28 83.28
CA VAL A 27 -18.79 -2.39 84.15
C VAL A 27 -19.66 -1.52 85.06
N GLU A 28 -20.76 -0.94 84.56
CA GLU A 28 -21.68 -0.16 85.40
C GLU A 28 -22.40 -1.03 86.45
N ARG A 29 -22.80 -2.26 86.10
CA ARG A 29 -23.35 -3.24 87.05
C ARG A 29 -22.32 -3.63 88.10
N LEU A 30 -21.11 -4.04 87.68
CA LEU A 30 -20.04 -4.47 88.59
C LEU A 30 -19.60 -3.35 89.54
N ARG A 31 -19.52 -2.11 89.04
CA ARG A 31 -19.32 -0.93 89.87
C ARG A 31 -20.42 -0.81 90.91
N LYS A 32 -21.69 -0.89 90.51
CA LYS A 32 -22.82 -0.75 91.45
C LYS A 32 -22.84 -1.87 92.50
N ASP A 33 -22.67 -3.13 92.08
CA ASP A 33 -22.55 -4.28 92.96
C ASP A 33 -21.35 -4.18 93.92
N TYR A 34 -20.34 -3.36 93.60
CA TYR A 34 -19.18 -3.05 94.46
C TYR A 34 -19.47 -1.86 95.39
N GLU A 35 -20.21 -0.83 94.95
CA GLU A 35 -20.68 0.27 95.79
C GLU A 35 -21.67 -0.23 96.87
N ASP A 36 -22.59 -1.13 96.51
CA ASP A 36 -23.54 -1.76 97.44
C ASP A 36 -22.80 -2.66 98.46
N LYS A 37 -21.83 -3.48 98.03
CA LYS A 37 -20.98 -4.28 98.94
C LYS A 37 -20.17 -3.42 99.91
N LEU A 38 -19.63 -2.28 99.44
CA LEU A 38 -18.93 -1.33 100.32
C LEU A 38 -19.84 -0.76 101.40
N GLN A 39 -21.13 -0.60 101.12
CA GLN A 39 -22.11 -0.09 102.07
C GLN A 39 -22.50 -1.14 103.13
N ASP A 40 -22.47 -2.42 102.79
CA ASP A 40 -22.62 -3.54 103.74
C ASP A 40 -21.35 -3.81 104.56
N GLU A 41 -20.16 -3.81 103.94
CA GLU A 41 -18.88 -4.00 104.65
C GLU A 41 -18.62 -2.88 105.67
N SER A 42 -19.04 -1.65 105.35
CA SER A 42 -19.00 -0.50 106.27
C SER A 42 -19.87 -0.70 107.52
N GLN A 43 -20.99 -1.43 107.41
CA GLN A 43 -21.86 -1.77 108.54
C GLN A 43 -21.38 -3.00 109.32
N HIS A 44 -20.73 -3.96 108.65
CA HIS A 44 -20.32 -5.23 109.28
C HIS A 44 -18.89 -5.25 109.85
N THR A 45 -17.98 -4.34 109.46
CA THR A 45 -16.58 -4.30 109.95
C THR A 45 -16.42 -3.66 111.34
N GLY A 46 -17.28 -4.07 112.28
CA GLY A 46 -17.39 -3.50 113.63
C GLY A 46 -16.30 -3.90 114.63
N ARG A 47 -15.02 -4.05 114.24
CA ARG A 47 -13.88 -4.15 115.18
C ARG A 47 -12.48 -4.08 114.54
N ASN A 48 -11.57 -3.35 115.19
CA ASN A 48 -10.10 -3.38 115.06
C ASN A 48 -9.57 -3.17 113.62
N LEU A 49 -9.02 -2.01 113.24
CA LEU A 49 -7.77 -1.48 113.84
C LEU A 49 -7.55 0.03 113.60
N ALA A 50 -8.60 0.86 113.64
CA ALA A 50 -8.45 2.31 113.49
C ALA A 50 -7.49 2.90 114.54
N LEU A 51 -6.42 3.57 114.08
CA LEU A 51 -5.46 4.26 114.94
C LEU A 51 -6.14 5.36 115.76
N GLU A 52 -5.76 5.50 117.02
CA GLU A 52 -6.19 6.63 117.84
C GLU A 52 -5.67 7.96 117.25
N GLU A 53 -6.38 9.07 117.49
CA GLU A 53 -6.08 10.37 116.87
C GLU A 53 -4.64 10.85 117.14
N ASN A 54 -4.05 10.43 118.27
CA ASN A 54 -2.65 10.68 118.61
C ASN A 54 -1.67 9.82 117.82
N GLN A 55 -1.99 8.55 117.57
CA GLN A 55 -1.18 7.65 116.74
C GLN A 55 -1.20 8.08 115.26
N MET A 56 -2.32 8.63 114.78
CA MET A 56 -2.40 9.24 113.44
C MET A 56 -1.53 10.51 113.31
N LYS A 57 -1.35 11.29 114.38
CA LYS A 57 -0.42 12.43 114.41
C LYS A 57 1.05 11.95 114.41
N GLU A 58 1.36 10.91 115.17
CA GLU A 58 2.70 10.31 115.20
C GLU A 58 3.08 9.68 113.85
N TYR A 59 2.15 8.94 113.21
CA TYR A 59 2.30 8.41 111.85
C TYR A 59 2.55 9.52 110.82
N ARG A 60 1.78 10.62 110.85
CA ARG A 60 2.01 11.77 109.97
C ARG A 60 3.40 12.39 110.20
N ARG A 61 3.83 12.56 111.46
CA ARG A 61 5.18 13.10 111.76
C ARG A 61 6.29 12.18 111.23
N LEU A 62 6.16 10.86 111.42
CA LEU A 62 7.12 9.87 110.92
C LEU A 62 7.14 9.81 109.39
N LYS A 63 5.99 9.94 108.72
CA LYS A 63 5.90 10.01 107.26
C LYS A 63 6.52 11.30 106.70
N GLU A 64 6.35 12.41 107.40
CA GLU A 64 7.01 13.68 107.08
C GLU A 64 8.54 13.62 107.32
N GLU A 65 8.98 12.91 108.36
CA GLU A 65 10.40 12.66 108.65
C GLU A 65 11.05 11.71 107.64
N ALA A 66 10.35 10.66 107.22
CA ALA A 66 10.76 9.77 106.13
C ALA A 66 10.87 10.56 104.81
N ALA A 67 9.84 11.33 104.45
CA ALA A 67 9.83 12.16 103.24
C ALA A 67 11.03 13.14 103.19
N LYS A 68 11.38 13.77 104.32
CA LYS A 68 12.55 14.67 104.44
C LYS A 68 13.90 13.95 104.32
N LYS A 69 13.99 12.69 104.77
CA LYS A 69 15.19 11.84 104.57
C LYS A 69 15.26 11.23 103.17
N MET A 70 14.13 11.18 102.46
CA MET A 70 14.01 10.59 101.12
C MET A 70 14.06 11.60 99.98
N THR A 71 13.95 12.90 100.24
CA THR A 71 13.80 13.93 99.18
C THR A 71 14.88 13.79 98.10
N GLN A 72 16.15 13.67 98.52
CA GLN A 72 17.30 13.51 97.63
C GLN A 72 17.20 12.23 96.76
N PHE A 73 16.91 11.09 97.37
CA PHE A 73 16.74 9.82 96.65
C PHE A 73 15.51 9.80 95.73
N SER A 74 14.47 10.58 96.04
CA SER A 74 13.29 10.72 95.17
C SER A 74 13.58 11.64 93.98
N GLU A 75 14.29 12.76 94.18
CA GLU A 75 14.72 13.64 93.10
C GLU A 75 15.67 12.92 92.12
N GLU A 76 16.58 12.08 92.62
CA GLU A 76 17.43 11.22 91.79
C GLU A 76 16.60 10.18 91.02
N TYR A 77 15.67 9.49 91.69
CA TYR A 77 14.77 8.51 91.06
C TYR A 77 13.93 9.15 89.94
N ASP A 78 13.26 10.27 90.22
CA ASP A 78 12.39 10.97 89.29
C ASP A 78 13.18 11.60 88.13
N SER A 79 14.47 11.87 88.30
CA SER A 79 15.38 12.30 87.24
C SER A 79 15.73 11.15 86.29
N ILE A 80 16.10 9.99 86.85
CA ILE A 80 16.51 8.80 86.08
C ILE A 80 15.32 8.18 85.35
N ASP A 81 14.14 8.08 85.96
CA ASP A 81 12.93 7.57 85.30
C ASP A 81 12.54 8.43 84.10
N ARG A 82 12.47 9.77 84.25
CA ARG A 82 12.20 10.69 83.13
C ARG A 82 13.20 10.51 81.97
N GLN A 83 14.48 10.30 82.27
CA GLN A 83 15.48 9.98 81.25
C GLN A 83 15.23 8.60 80.62
N GLN A 84 14.84 7.58 81.39
CA GLN A 84 14.53 6.24 80.86
C GLN A 84 13.28 6.25 79.94
N GLN A 85 12.24 7.04 80.25
CA GLN A 85 11.09 7.20 79.35
C GLN A 85 11.47 7.89 78.03
N VAL A 86 12.41 8.84 78.05
CA VAL A 86 12.95 9.50 76.84
C VAL A 86 13.73 8.50 75.97
N ASP A 87 14.67 7.74 76.54
CA ASP A 87 15.42 6.71 75.78
C ASP A 87 14.49 5.63 75.21
N LYS A 88 13.44 5.25 75.94
CA LYS A 88 12.43 4.29 75.47
C LYS A 88 11.60 4.84 74.31
N THR A 89 11.20 6.10 74.36
CA THR A 89 10.49 6.78 73.26
C THR A 89 11.39 6.88 72.01
N ASN A 90 12.67 7.20 72.19
CA ASN A 90 13.67 7.21 71.12
C ASN A 90 13.87 5.81 70.52
N LEU A 91 13.94 4.77 71.34
CA LEU A 91 14.06 3.38 70.90
C LEU A 91 12.87 2.96 70.00
N GLU A 92 11.65 3.29 70.40
CA GLU A 92 10.44 3.02 69.62
C GLU A 92 10.44 3.77 68.27
N GLN A 93 10.91 5.03 68.25
CA GLN A 93 11.06 5.82 67.02
C GLN A 93 12.13 5.25 66.07
N GLU A 94 13.28 4.82 66.58
CA GLU A 94 14.35 4.20 65.78
C GLU A 94 13.93 2.83 65.24
N GLN A 95 13.27 1.99 66.05
CA GLN A 95 12.71 0.71 65.60
C GLN A 95 11.62 0.89 64.53
N ARG A 96 10.79 1.93 64.62
CA ARG A 96 9.81 2.27 63.58
C ARG A 96 10.51 2.68 62.29
N SER A 97 11.51 3.56 62.38
CA SER A 97 12.33 4.01 61.25
C SER A 97 13.05 2.84 60.55
N GLN A 98 13.57 1.88 61.33
CA GLN A 98 14.18 0.66 60.80
C GLN A 98 13.17 -0.19 60.00
N LYS A 99 11.95 -0.40 60.53
CA LYS A 99 10.88 -1.14 59.84
C LYS A 99 10.47 -0.48 58.53
N ASP A 100 10.32 0.84 58.51
CA ASP A 100 9.99 1.61 57.31
C ASP A 100 11.10 1.50 56.25
N HIS A 101 12.38 1.49 56.65
CA HIS A 101 13.51 1.25 55.74
C HIS A 101 13.57 -0.18 55.21
N ILE A 102 13.25 -1.21 56.01
CA ILE A 102 13.13 -2.60 55.55
C ILE A 102 12.00 -2.74 54.51
N ALA A 103 10.86 -2.07 54.73
CA ALA A 103 9.76 -2.06 53.77
C ALA A 103 10.15 -1.42 52.43
N ARG A 104 10.88 -0.29 52.46
CA ARG A 104 11.41 0.37 51.26
C ARG A 104 12.40 -0.50 50.48
N ILE A 105 13.30 -1.21 51.18
CA ILE A 105 14.25 -2.14 50.53
C ILE A 105 13.48 -3.22 49.76
N LYS A 106 12.52 -3.90 50.40
CA LYS A 106 11.70 -4.94 49.75
C LYS A 106 10.89 -4.41 48.56
N GLN A 107 10.40 -3.18 48.64
CA GLN A 107 9.69 -2.54 47.53
C GLN A 107 10.62 -2.23 46.35
N THR A 108 11.86 -1.80 46.61
CA THR A 108 12.90 -1.60 45.59
C THR A 108 13.35 -2.93 44.98
N GLU A 109 13.48 -4.00 45.77
CA GLU A 109 13.83 -5.35 45.29
C GLU A 109 12.76 -5.91 44.33
N LEU A 110 11.46 -5.79 44.68
CA LEU A 110 10.35 -6.11 43.76
C LEU A 110 10.42 -5.28 42.47
N ARG A 111 10.71 -3.97 42.57
CA ARG A 111 10.84 -3.07 41.41
C ARG A 111 12.00 -3.48 40.48
N ILE A 112 13.08 -4.01 41.04
CA ILE A 112 14.24 -4.55 40.33
C ILE A 112 13.85 -5.85 39.60
N GLU A 113 13.11 -6.74 40.25
CA GLU A 113 12.62 -8.00 39.68
C GLU A 113 11.61 -7.77 38.53
N GLU A 114 10.67 -6.84 38.70
CA GLU A 114 9.77 -6.38 37.64
C GLU A 114 10.52 -5.84 36.40
N LEU A 115 11.57 -5.03 36.62
CA LEU A 115 12.35 -4.44 35.54
C LEU A 115 13.20 -5.49 34.81
N ASN A 116 13.84 -6.42 35.52
CA ASN A 116 14.53 -7.56 34.91
C ASN A 116 13.57 -8.38 34.05
N GLY A 117 12.41 -8.76 34.61
CA GLY A 117 11.38 -9.49 33.88
C GLY A 117 10.78 -8.73 32.68
N LYS A 118 10.94 -7.40 32.58
CA LYS A 118 10.65 -6.61 31.38
C LYS A 118 11.83 -6.60 30.39
N ILE A 119 13.06 -6.46 30.88
CA ILE A 119 14.30 -6.45 30.08
C ILE A 119 14.48 -7.78 29.34
N ASP A 120 14.19 -8.92 29.97
CA ASP A 120 14.27 -10.25 29.34
C ASP A 120 13.23 -10.42 28.23
N LYS A 121 11.97 -9.99 28.46
CA LYS A 121 10.90 -10.03 27.46
C LYS A 121 11.21 -9.13 26.26
N LEU A 122 11.76 -7.94 26.50
CA LEU A 122 12.26 -7.07 25.44
C LEU A 122 13.47 -7.70 24.72
N GLY A 123 14.37 -8.36 25.43
CA GLY A 123 15.51 -9.08 24.86
C GLY A 123 15.11 -10.19 23.89
N GLY A 124 14.16 -11.04 24.28
CA GLY A 124 13.62 -12.08 23.40
C GLY A 124 12.93 -11.50 22.16
N TYR A 125 12.06 -10.50 22.35
CA TYR A 125 11.38 -9.83 21.24
C TYR A 125 12.35 -9.10 20.28
N ILE A 126 13.43 -8.52 20.79
CA ILE A 126 14.51 -7.95 19.97
C ILE A 126 15.20 -9.06 19.17
N ALA A 127 15.53 -10.21 19.76
CA ALA A 127 16.19 -11.30 19.06
C ALA A 127 15.33 -11.90 17.92
N ASP A 128 14.02 -12.03 18.12
CA ASP A 128 13.08 -12.42 17.06
C ASP A 128 13.01 -11.36 15.93
N LEU A 129 12.94 -10.07 16.28
CA LEU A 129 12.98 -8.98 15.29
C LEU A 129 14.32 -8.91 14.53
N GLU A 130 15.45 -9.23 15.18
CA GLU A 130 16.76 -9.29 14.51
C GLU A 130 16.83 -10.45 13.52
N ARG A 131 16.24 -11.61 13.83
CA ARG A 131 16.12 -12.73 12.89
C ARG A 131 15.30 -12.31 11.67
N GLU A 132 14.08 -11.77 11.87
CA GLU A 132 13.24 -11.31 10.76
C GLU A 132 13.91 -10.22 9.93
N PHE A 133 14.59 -9.26 10.57
CA PHE A 133 15.33 -8.20 9.88
C PHE A 133 16.45 -8.76 9.02
N ASN A 134 17.27 -9.67 9.53
CA ASN A 134 18.39 -10.27 8.80
C ASN A 134 17.91 -11.10 7.60
N GLU A 135 16.84 -11.90 7.76
CA GLU A 135 16.22 -12.66 6.66
C GLU A 135 15.68 -11.73 5.56
N LYS A 136 14.99 -10.64 5.95
CA LYS A 136 14.48 -9.63 5.02
C LYS A 136 15.60 -8.85 4.34
N GLN A 137 16.67 -8.53 5.05
CA GLN A 137 17.84 -7.80 4.51
C GLN A 137 18.55 -8.64 3.44
N ALA A 138 18.77 -9.94 3.70
CA ALA A 138 19.35 -10.86 2.72
C ALA A 138 18.50 -10.97 1.44
N ASN A 139 17.17 -11.03 1.58
CA ASN A 139 16.24 -11.07 0.44
C ASN A 139 16.26 -9.75 -0.36
N VAL A 140 16.25 -8.60 0.31
CA VAL A 140 16.39 -7.27 -0.34
C VAL A 140 17.70 -7.18 -1.13
N GLN A 141 18.83 -7.63 -0.57
CA GLN A 141 20.12 -7.64 -1.26
C GLN A 141 20.15 -8.56 -2.49
N LEU A 142 19.41 -9.67 -2.47
CA LEU A 142 19.32 -10.59 -3.61
C LEU A 142 18.45 -10.00 -4.73
N LEU A 143 17.25 -9.50 -4.39
CA LEU A 143 16.37 -8.82 -5.33
C LEU A 143 17.02 -7.57 -5.94
N GLU A 144 17.82 -6.83 -5.18
CA GLU A 144 18.55 -5.67 -5.67
C GLU A 144 19.60 -6.04 -6.73
N LYS A 145 20.31 -7.17 -6.57
CA LYS A 145 21.23 -7.68 -7.59
C LYS A 145 20.48 -8.09 -8.86
N GLU A 146 19.42 -8.90 -8.74
CA GLU A 146 18.61 -9.32 -9.90
C GLU A 146 18.02 -8.13 -10.68
N VAL A 147 17.49 -7.12 -9.98
CA VAL A 147 16.89 -5.93 -10.60
C VAL A 147 17.95 -5.03 -11.23
N THR A 148 19.10 -4.83 -10.58
CA THR A 148 20.17 -3.97 -11.15
C THR A 148 20.88 -4.63 -12.33
N GLU A 149 21.11 -5.94 -12.31
CA GLU A 149 21.61 -6.71 -13.46
C GLU A 149 20.61 -6.71 -14.60
N GLY A 150 19.33 -7.03 -14.33
CA GLY A 150 18.26 -7.01 -15.33
C GLY A 150 18.06 -5.63 -15.95
N ARG A 151 18.17 -4.55 -15.15
CA ARG A 151 18.06 -3.17 -15.64
C ARG A 151 19.21 -2.78 -16.57
N LYS A 152 20.46 -3.15 -16.25
CA LYS A 152 21.63 -2.91 -17.12
C LYS A 152 21.50 -3.67 -18.44
N ARG A 153 21.19 -4.97 -18.40
CA ARG A 153 21.07 -5.77 -19.61
C ARG A 153 19.86 -5.36 -20.46
N CYS A 154 18.77 -4.86 -19.85
CA CYS A 154 17.69 -4.22 -20.61
C CYS A 154 18.17 -2.99 -21.40
N THR A 155 18.98 -2.09 -20.81
CA THR A 155 19.47 -0.90 -21.53
C THR A 155 20.48 -1.24 -22.62
N GLU A 156 21.38 -2.19 -22.39
CA GLU A 156 22.28 -2.72 -23.43
C GLU A 156 21.48 -3.32 -24.61
N LEU A 157 20.45 -4.12 -24.31
CA LEU A 157 19.60 -4.72 -25.32
C LEU A 157 18.70 -3.71 -26.05
N GLU A 158 18.27 -2.63 -25.39
CA GLU A 158 17.56 -1.51 -26.03
C GLU A 158 18.48 -0.82 -27.06
N GLU A 159 19.75 -0.56 -26.71
CA GLU A 159 20.76 0.00 -27.64
C GLU A 159 21.10 -0.95 -28.80
N GLU A 160 21.31 -2.25 -28.53
CA GLU A 160 21.53 -3.27 -29.57
C GLU A 160 20.33 -3.39 -30.53
N LEU A 161 19.09 -3.35 -30.00
CA LEU A 161 17.88 -3.45 -30.80
C LEU A 161 17.71 -2.22 -31.71
N ASP A 162 17.97 -1.02 -31.20
CA ASP A 162 17.88 0.22 -31.96
C ASP A 162 18.95 0.34 -33.04
N GLN A 163 20.16 -0.17 -32.80
CA GLN A 163 21.19 -0.27 -33.84
C GLN A 163 20.74 -1.20 -34.98
N VAL A 164 20.23 -2.39 -34.66
CA VAL A 164 19.71 -3.33 -35.68
C VAL A 164 18.44 -2.77 -36.37
N ASN A 165 17.61 -1.99 -35.67
CA ASN A 165 16.46 -1.29 -36.26
C ASN A 165 16.90 -0.22 -37.27
N LYS A 166 17.97 0.53 -37.01
CA LYS A 166 18.56 1.51 -37.96
C LYS A 166 19.08 0.81 -39.21
N GLU A 167 19.87 -0.25 -39.05
CA GLU A 167 20.41 -1.05 -40.17
C GLU A 167 19.28 -1.63 -41.06
N ILE A 168 18.20 -2.12 -40.45
CA ILE A 168 16.99 -2.57 -41.16
C ILE A 168 16.22 -1.39 -41.79
N GLY A 169 16.23 -0.22 -41.17
CA GLY A 169 15.58 1.00 -41.66
C GLY A 169 16.24 1.57 -42.92
N GLU A 170 17.57 1.69 -42.90
CA GLU A 170 18.38 2.11 -44.06
C GLU A 170 18.15 1.16 -45.25
N ALA A 171 18.23 -0.16 -45.02
CA ALA A 171 17.96 -1.18 -46.02
C ALA A 171 16.50 -1.24 -46.51
N ARG A 172 15.55 -0.58 -45.82
CA ARG A 172 14.15 -0.43 -46.25
C ARG A 172 13.90 0.86 -47.04
N SER A 173 14.56 1.96 -46.67
CA SER A 173 14.36 3.27 -47.29
C SER A 173 14.68 3.27 -48.79
N ASP A 174 15.71 2.52 -49.19
CA ASP A 174 16.11 2.30 -50.59
C ASP A 174 15.09 1.51 -51.44
N ARG A 175 14.02 0.93 -50.85
CA ARG A 175 13.18 -0.10 -51.50
C ARG A 175 11.84 0.39 -52.07
N ASN A 176 11.68 1.71 -52.27
CA ASN A 176 10.44 2.37 -52.71
C ASN A 176 10.12 2.21 -54.23
N GLU A 177 10.12 0.98 -54.76
CA GLU A 177 9.47 0.61 -56.05
C GLU A 177 8.22 -0.29 -55.81
N THR A 178 7.53 -0.02 -54.71
CA THR A 178 6.82 -1.03 -53.91
C THR A 178 5.73 -1.81 -54.67
N SER A 179 4.95 -1.16 -55.53
CA SER A 179 3.81 -1.82 -56.22
C SER A 179 4.20 -2.71 -57.40
N ARG A 180 5.28 -2.38 -58.14
CA ARG A 180 5.75 -3.19 -59.28
C ARG A 180 6.71 -4.29 -58.83
N ALA A 181 7.64 -3.96 -57.94
CA ALA A 181 8.59 -4.93 -57.41
C ALA A 181 7.89 -6.08 -56.66
N GLN A 182 6.85 -5.78 -55.88
CA GLN A 182 6.12 -6.80 -55.13
C GLN A 182 5.34 -7.76 -56.05
N ARG A 183 4.55 -7.25 -57.01
CA ARG A 183 3.86 -8.10 -58.00
C ARG A 183 4.82 -8.96 -58.83
N ARG A 184 6.03 -8.46 -59.09
CA ARG A 184 7.08 -9.21 -59.80
C ARG A 184 7.72 -10.30 -58.92
N ALA A 185 7.87 -10.05 -57.61
CA ALA A 185 8.31 -11.07 -56.66
C ALA A 185 7.25 -12.19 -56.52
N GLU A 186 5.97 -11.82 -56.37
CA GLU A 186 4.82 -12.75 -56.35
C GLU A 186 4.78 -13.62 -57.63
N LEU A 187 5.03 -13.02 -58.81
CA LEU A 187 5.18 -13.76 -60.06
C LEU A 187 6.32 -14.77 -60.01
N ILE A 188 7.51 -14.38 -59.54
CA ILE A 188 8.69 -15.25 -59.52
C ILE A 188 8.49 -16.42 -58.54
N GLU A 189 7.86 -16.20 -57.40
CA GLU A 189 7.54 -17.24 -56.42
C GLU A 189 6.51 -18.25 -56.98
N ASN A 190 5.49 -17.78 -57.69
CA ASN A 190 4.53 -18.65 -58.38
C ASN A 190 5.17 -19.38 -59.57
N LEU A 191 6.03 -18.72 -60.36
CA LEU A 191 6.74 -19.37 -61.47
C LEU A 191 7.74 -20.45 -61.00
N LYS A 192 8.35 -20.29 -59.82
CA LYS A 192 9.22 -21.32 -59.21
C LYS A 192 8.46 -22.59 -58.79
N GLN A 193 7.13 -22.60 -58.80
CA GLN A 193 6.32 -23.81 -58.59
C GLN A 193 6.18 -24.66 -59.87
N PHE A 194 6.51 -24.13 -61.05
CA PHE A 194 6.48 -24.89 -62.30
C PHE A 194 7.75 -25.74 -62.44
N PRO A 195 7.63 -27.06 -62.73
CA PRO A 195 8.80 -27.93 -62.86
C PRO A 195 9.68 -27.51 -64.04
N GLY A 196 10.97 -27.38 -63.78
CA GLY A 196 11.97 -26.91 -64.75
C GLY A 196 12.23 -25.40 -64.75
N VAL A 197 11.62 -24.61 -63.85
CA VAL A 197 11.97 -23.19 -63.64
C VAL A 197 12.97 -23.07 -62.49
N TYR A 198 14.17 -22.56 -62.76
CA TYR A 198 15.23 -22.45 -61.75
C TYR A 198 15.20 -21.12 -60.97
N GLY A 199 14.83 -20.01 -61.62
CA GLY A 199 14.78 -18.68 -61.02
C GLY A 199 15.46 -17.60 -61.85
N ARG A 200 15.65 -16.39 -61.28
CA ARG A 200 16.34 -15.29 -61.95
C ARG A 200 17.85 -15.55 -62.01
N LEU A 201 18.54 -15.02 -63.02
CA LEU A 201 19.99 -15.09 -63.10
C LEU A 201 20.70 -14.48 -61.87
N VAL A 202 20.15 -13.42 -61.28
CA VAL A 202 20.63 -12.83 -60.01
C VAL A 202 20.41 -13.71 -58.76
N ASP A 203 19.48 -14.67 -58.80
CA ASP A 203 19.29 -15.63 -57.70
C ASP A 203 20.30 -16.80 -57.78
N LEU A 204 20.83 -17.07 -58.98
CA LEU A 204 21.49 -18.33 -59.38
C LEU A 204 23.01 -18.24 -59.55
N CYS A 205 23.60 -17.05 -59.41
CA CYS A 205 25.04 -16.85 -59.40
C CYS A 205 25.46 -15.83 -58.33
N GLU A 206 26.76 -15.63 -58.09
CA GLU A 206 27.28 -14.71 -57.08
C GLU A 206 28.60 -14.08 -57.54
N PRO A 207 28.82 -12.76 -57.41
CA PRO A 207 30.14 -12.15 -57.64
C PRO A 207 31.19 -12.67 -56.65
N THR A 208 32.30 -13.24 -57.13
CA THR A 208 33.34 -13.83 -56.25
C THR A 208 33.98 -12.82 -55.28
N HIS A 209 33.87 -11.51 -55.54
CA HIS A 209 34.23 -10.45 -54.60
C HIS A 209 33.44 -9.18 -54.91
N LYS A 210 32.96 -8.48 -53.87
CA LYS A 210 32.18 -7.21 -53.96
C LYS A 210 32.75 -6.15 -54.93
N ARG A 211 34.07 -6.10 -55.17
CA ARG A 211 34.68 -5.17 -56.15
C ARG A 211 34.19 -5.37 -57.60
N PHE A 212 33.81 -6.58 -57.98
CA PHE A 212 33.36 -6.91 -59.33
C PHE A 212 31.84 -6.78 -59.52
N GLN A 213 31.10 -6.49 -58.45
CA GLN A 213 29.63 -6.40 -58.42
C GLN A 213 29.10 -5.41 -59.47
N MET A 214 29.74 -4.24 -59.64
CA MET A 214 29.35 -3.25 -60.65
C MET A 214 29.65 -3.73 -62.08
N ALA A 215 30.86 -4.25 -62.35
CA ALA A 215 31.25 -4.80 -63.65
C ALA A 215 30.32 -5.94 -64.12
N ILE A 216 30.02 -6.89 -63.23
CA ILE A 216 29.08 -8.01 -63.49
C ILE A 216 27.67 -7.49 -63.73
N THR A 217 27.16 -6.60 -62.87
CA THR A 217 25.81 -6.00 -63.03
C THR A 217 25.69 -5.26 -64.37
N LYS A 218 26.75 -4.58 -64.83
CA LYS A 218 26.75 -3.89 -66.13
C LYS A 218 26.69 -4.85 -67.32
N VAL A 219 27.43 -5.95 -67.26
CA VAL A 219 27.53 -6.91 -68.36
C VAL A 219 26.34 -7.87 -68.42
N LEU A 220 25.73 -8.22 -67.28
CA LEU A 220 24.43 -8.90 -67.26
C LEU A 220 23.30 -7.96 -67.72
N GLY A 221 23.28 -6.71 -67.23
CA GLY A 221 22.37 -5.67 -67.70
C GLY A 221 20.89 -6.08 -67.63
N ARG A 222 20.21 -6.14 -68.78
CA ARG A 222 18.82 -6.61 -68.88
C ARG A 222 18.66 -8.10 -68.53
N ASN A 223 19.71 -8.90 -68.70
CA ASN A 223 19.68 -10.34 -68.46
C ASN A 223 19.75 -10.70 -66.96
N MET A 224 20.01 -9.72 -66.08
CA MET A 224 20.09 -9.93 -64.62
C MET A 224 18.77 -10.43 -64.02
N ASP A 225 17.65 -9.86 -64.47
CA ASP A 225 16.29 -10.23 -64.03
C ASP A 225 15.69 -11.39 -64.87
N SER A 226 16.43 -11.92 -65.88
CA SER A 226 15.92 -13.01 -66.75
C SER A 226 15.82 -14.35 -66.03
N ILE A 227 14.76 -15.10 -66.37
CA ILE A 227 14.39 -16.37 -65.73
C ILE A 227 15.00 -17.55 -66.50
N VAL A 228 15.80 -18.38 -65.82
CA VAL A 228 16.43 -19.57 -66.40
C VAL A 228 15.47 -20.77 -66.29
N VAL A 229 15.29 -21.49 -67.39
CA VAL A 229 14.32 -22.59 -67.53
C VAL A 229 14.97 -23.78 -68.24
N GLU A 230 14.62 -25.00 -67.87
CA GLU A 230 15.19 -26.23 -68.46
C GLU A 230 14.85 -26.38 -69.96
N ARG A 231 13.57 -26.17 -70.33
CA ARG A 231 13.03 -26.47 -71.66
C ARG A 231 12.12 -25.39 -72.24
N GLU A 232 12.08 -25.28 -73.56
CA GLU A 232 11.16 -24.37 -74.27
C GLU A 232 9.69 -24.63 -73.93
N THR A 233 9.29 -25.91 -73.79
CA THR A 233 7.91 -26.29 -73.42
C THR A 233 7.46 -25.69 -72.09
N THR A 234 8.36 -25.61 -71.11
CA THR A 234 8.08 -24.97 -69.81
C THR A 234 7.97 -23.46 -69.98
N VAL A 235 8.79 -22.82 -70.83
CA VAL A 235 8.67 -21.38 -71.16
C VAL A 235 7.30 -21.09 -71.77
N GLN A 236 6.79 -21.93 -72.68
CA GLN A 236 5.45 -21.75 -73.26
C GLN A 236 4.33 -21.84 -72.20
N SER A 237 4.44 -22.73 -71.21
CA SER A 237 3.52 -22.80 -70.06
C SER A 237 3.59 -21.56 -69.17
N CYS A 238 4.80 -21.11 -68.82
CA CYS A 238 5.01 -19.90 -68.01
C CYS A 238 4.48 -18.64 -68.73
N LEU A 239 4.70 -18.51 -70.04
CA LEU A 239 4.18 -17.40 -70.85
C LEU A 239 2.65 -17.42 -70.97
N ARG A 240 2.01 -18.60 -70.92
CA ARG A 240 0.54 -18.72 -70.88
C ARG A 240 0.01 -18.19 -69.53
N TYR A 241 0.54 -18.70 -68.43
CA TYR A 241 0.22 -18.27 -67.06
C TYR A 241 0.40 -16.75 -66.87
N MET A 242 1.51 -16.19 -67.39
CA MET A 242 1.77 -14.75 -67.33
C MET A 242 0.76 -13.91 -68.11
N LYS A 243 0.27 -14.39 -69.26
CA LYS A 243 -0.76 -13.71 -70.05
C LYS A 243 -2.13 -13.78 -69.37
N GLU A 244 -2.50 -14.94 -68.83
CA GLU A 244 -3.75 -15.15 -68.09
C GLU A 244 -3.86 -14.19 -66.89
N HIS A 245 -2.78 -14.04 -66.11
CA HIS A 245 -2.73 -13.13 -64.96
C HIS A 245 -2.28 -11.69 -65.27
N ARG A 246 -2.15 -11.31 -66.56
CA ARG A 246 -1.76 -9.96 -67.04
C ARG A 246 -0.45 -9.41 -66.44
N TYR A 247 0.56 -10.24 -66.26
CA TYR A 247 1.88 -9.81 -65.80
C TYR A 247 2.70 -9.12 -66.90
N GLU A 248 3.65 -8.26 -66.51
CA GLU A 248 4.59 -7.60 -67.43
C GLU A 248 5.46 -8.63 -68.17
N PRO A 249 5.82 -8.42 -69.46
CA PRO A 249 6.55 -9.42 -70.25
C PRO A 249 8.01 -9.56 -69.82
N GLU A 250 8.34 -10.68 -69.15
CA GLU A 250 9.69 -11.01 -68.71
C GLU A 250 10.48 -11.82 -69.75
N THR A 251 11.81 -11.86 -69.54
CA THR A 251 12.76 -12.53 -70.46
C THR A 251 13.13 -13.92 -69.92
N PHE A 252 12.95 -14.96 -70.74
CA PHE A 252 13.23 -16.35 -70.40
C PHE A 252 14.46 -16.89 -71.16
N LEU A 253 15.26 -17.74 -70.51
CA LEU A 253 16.47 -18.36 -71.05
C LEU A 253 16.35 -19.90 -70.99
N PRO A 254 15.85 -20.56 -72.05
CA PRO A 254 15.67 -22.01 -72.10
C PRO A 254 16.99 -22.75 -72.38
N LEU A 255 17.44 -23.60 -71.45
CA LEU A 255 18.75 -24.25 -71.47
C LEU A 255 18.93 -25.32 -72.56
N ASP A 256 17.84 -25.86 -73.10
CA ASP A 256 17.86 -26.77 -74.26
C ASP A 256 18.20 -26.03 -75.57
N TYR A 257 17.46 -24.96 -75.88
CA TYR A 257 17.44 -24.31 -77.19
C TYR A 257 18.40 -23.10 -77.32
N ILE A 258 18.92 -22.57 -76.20
CA ILE A 258 19.78 -21.39 -76.20
C ILE A 258 21.11 -21.62 -76.96
N LYS A 259 21.24 -20.94 -78.10
CA LYS A 259 22.44 -20.96 -78.94
C LYS A 259 23.50 -20.05 -78.33
N VAL A 260 24.61 -20.65 -77.87
CA VAL A 260 25.76 -19.95 -77.27
C VAL A 260 26.97 -20.00 -78.20
N THR A 261 27.67 -18.87 -78.32
CA THR A 261 29.00 -18.84 -78.92
C THR A 261 29.99 -19.42 -77.91
N PRO A 262 30.88 -20.36 -78.29
CA PRO A 262 31.88 -20.89 -77.37
C PRO A 262 32.85 -19.80 -76.88
N ILE A 263 33.48 -20.06 -75.73
CA ILE A 263 34.53 -19.20 -75.19
C ILE A 263 35.74 -19.30 -76.11
N ASN A 264 36.35 -18.16 -76.47
CA ASN A 264 37.70 -18.22 -77.04
C ASN A 264 38.70 -18.26 -75.88
N GLU A 265 39.32 -19.42 -75.66
CA GLU A 265 40.21 -19.64 -74.51
C GLU A 265 41.49 -18.79 -74.57
N GLN A 266 41.91 -18.36 -75.77
CA GLN A 266 43.01 -17.39 -75.97
C GLN A 266 42.79 -16.07 -75.20
N LEU A 267 41.53 -15.74 -74.86
CA LEU A 267 41.20 -14.55 -74.06
C LEU A 267 41.64 -14.66 -72.58
N ARG A 268 41.99 -15.86 -72.11
CA ARG A 268 42.60 -16.08 -70.78
C ARG A 268 44.12 -15.93 -70.78
N GLU A 269 44.75 -15.90 -71.96
CA GLU A 269 46.21 -15.81 -72.14
C GLU A 269 46.71 -14.36 -72.31
N LEU A 270 45.79 -13.39 -72.38
CA LEU A 270 46.08 -11.95 -72.50
C LEU A 270 46.73 -11.40 -71.21
N GLN A 271 48.04 -11.16 -71.25
CA GLN A 271 48.81 -10.61 -70.11
C GLN A 271 48.92 -9.07 -70.09
N GLU A 272 48.60 -8.40 -71.20
CA GLU A 272 48.57 -6.94 -71.32
C GLU A 272 47.18 -6.44 -71.78
N PRO A 273 46.62 -5.38 -71.16
CA PRO A 273 47.07 -4.72 -69.93
C PRO A 273 46.95 -5.62 -68.67
N LYS A 274 47.44 -5.15 -67.53
CA LYS A 274 47.45 -5.92 -66.28
C LYS A 274 46.02 -6.18 -65.75
N ASN A 275 45.86 -7.28 -65.02
CA ASN A 275 44.63 -7.70 -64.33
C ASN A 275 43.40 -7.98 -65.21
N VAL A 276 43.55 -8.09 -66.53
CA VAL A 276 42.49 -8.55 -67.44
C VAL A 276 41.99 -9.94 -67.05
N LYS A 277 40.67 -10.12 -66.93
CA LYS A 277 40.03 -11.43 -66.65
C LYS A 277 38.75 -11.61 -67.46
N LEU A 278 38.42 -12.85 -67.79
CA LEU A 278 37.11 -13.19 -68.34
C LEU A 278 36.05 -13.08 -67.25
N ILE A 279 34.95 -12.37 -67.50
CA ILE A 279 33.91 -12.09 -66.47
C ILE A 279 33.27 -13.37 -65.92
N LEU A 280 33.16 -14.41 -66.75
CA LEU A 280 32.64 -15.71 -66.32
C LEU A 280 33.50 -16.38 -65.23
N ASP A 281 34.82 -16.12 -65.21
CA ASP A 281 35.74 -16.65 -64.21
C ASP A 281 35.73 -15.84 -62.90
N VAL A 282 34.94 -14.75 -62.87
CA VAL A 282 34.77 -13.82 -61.73
C VAL A 282 33.36 -13.96 -61.10
N ILE A 283 32.53 -14.84 -61.66
CA ILE A 283 31.20 -15.21 -61.17
C ILE A 283 31.27 -16.65 -60.64
N LYS A 284 30.66 -16.90 -59.49
CA LYS A 284 30.44 -18.22 -58.88
C LYS A 284 29.04 -18.72 -59.26
N TYR A 285 28.94 -19.94 -59.79
CA TYR A 285 27.68 -20.52 -60.30
C TYR A 285 27.75 -22.05 -60.41
N ASP A 286 26.60 -22.71 -60.46
CA ASP A 286 26.53 -24.16 -60.73
C ASP A 286 26.66 -24.48 -62.22
N LYS A 287 27.34 -25.59 -62.56
CA LYS A 287 27.58 -26.03 -63.95
C LYS A 287 26.34 -26.11 -64.83
N GLN A 288 25.18 -26.41 -64.25
CA GLN A 288 23.87 -26.43 -64.92
C GLN A 288 23.49 -25.09 -65.58
N TYR A 289 23.89 -23.95 -65.00
CA TYR A 289 23.57 -22.61 -65.51
C TYR A 289 24.61 -22.04 -66.48
N TYR A 290 25.67 -22.80 -66.79
CA TYR A 290 26.79 -22.36 -67.64
C TYR A 290 26.34 -21.80 -68.99
N LYS A 291 25.37 -22.42 -69.67
CA LYS A 291 24.84 -21.90 -70.96
C LYS A 291 24.19 -20.52 -70.82
N ALA A 292 23.36 -20.31 -69.78
CA ALA A 292 22.66 -19.04 -69.57
C ALA A 292 23.65 -17.91 -69.22
N LEU A 293 24.66 -18.19 -68.40
CA LEU A 293 25.71 -17.23 -68.07
C LEU A 293 26.65 -16.95 -69.24
N LEU A 294 27.01 -17.97 -70.04
CA LEU A 294 27.77 -17.79 -71.28
C LEU A 294 27.00 -16.96 -72.32
N TYR A 295 25.68 -17.12 -72.43
CA TYR A 295 24.85 -16.26 -73.26
C TYR A 295 24.84 -14.80 -72.75
N ALA A 296 24.64 -14.59 -71.44
CA ALA A 296 24.50 -13.25 -70.87
C ALA A 296 25.83 -12.47 -70.84
N CYS A 297 26.92 -13.09 -70.38
CA CYS A 297 28.23 -12.46 -70.35
C CYS A 297 28.87 -12.44 -71.75
N GLY A 298 28.89 -13.59 -72.42
CA GLY A 298 29.69 -13.83 -73.63
C GLY A 298 31.19 -13.73 -73.37
N ASN A 299 31.94 -13.57 -74.47
CA ASN A 299 33.38 -13.29 -74.45
C ASN A 299 33.64 -11.82 -74.04
N ALA A 300 33.35 -11.50 -72.79
CA ALA A 300 33.48 -10.19 -72.15
C ALA A 300 34.57 -10.21 -71.06
N LEU A 301 35.50 -9.27 -71.16
CA LEU A 301 36.62 -9.09 -70.24
C LEU A 301 36.33 -7.99 -69.22
N VAL A 302 36.91 -8.09 -68.03
CA VAL A 302 36.97 -7.02 -67.03
C VAL A 302 38.40 -6.52 -66.85
N CYS A 303 38.55 -5.20 -66.77
CA CYS A 303 39.79 -4.49 -66.47
C CYS A 303 39.60 -3.58 -65.25
N ASP A 304 40.70 -3.21 -64.58
CA ASP A 304 40.63 -2.31 -63.42
C ASP A 304 40.21 -0.87 -63.83
N ASN A 305 40.84 -0.30 -64.87
CA ASN A 305 40.65 1.09 -65.29
C ASN A 305 39.85 1.24 -66.60
N ASP A 306 39.16 2.37 -66.76
CA ASP A 306 38.40 2.74 -67.97
C ASP A 306 39.29 2.95 -69.21
N ASP A 307 40.49 3.52 -69.05
CA ASP A 307 41.41 3.75 -70.18
C ASP A 307 42.11 2.47 -70.63
N ASP A 308 42.44 1.56 -69.71
CA ASP A 308 42.98 0.25 -70.06
C ASP A 308 41.91 -0.65 -70.68
N ALA A 309 40.65 -0.52 -70.25
CA ALA A 309 39.50 -1.13 -70.93
C ALA A 309 39.30 -0.59 -72.36
N ARG A 310 39.52 0.71 -72.59
CA ARG A 310 39.43 1.36 -73.91
C ARG A 310 40.52 0.87 -74.87
N LYS A 311 41.78 0.87 -74.41
CA LYS A 311 42.93 0.35 -75.18
C LYS A 311 42.69 -1.09 -75.62
N LEU A 312 42.31 -1.95 -74.68
CA LEU A 312 42.04 -3.36 -74.97
C LEU A 312 40.81 -3.54 -75.90
N ALA A 313 39.81 -2.67 -75.84
CA ALA A 313 38.64 -2.79 -76.72
C ALA A 313 38.95 -2.46 -78.20
N TYR A 314 39.81 -1.46 -78.46
CA TYR A 314 39.94 -0.84 -79.79
C TYR A 314 41.36 -0.64 -80.33
N GLU A 315 42.39 -0.60 -79.49
CA GLU A 315 43.77 -0.23 -79.87
C GLU A 315 44.71 -1.46 -79.91
N SER A 316 44.42 -2.50 -79.12
CA SER A 316 45.18 -3.75 -79.04
C SER A 316 44.97 -4.69 -80.26
N GLY A 317 45.39 -4.23 -81.44
CA GLY A 317 45.50 -5.04 -82.67
C GLY A 317 44.22 -5.15 -83.51
N ASN A 318 44.26 -6.00 -84.55
CA ASN A 318 43.21 -6.10 -85.58
C ASN A 318 41.87 -6.71 -85.09
N GLN A 319 41.74 -7.11 -83.83
CA GLN A 319 40.56 -7.82 -83.31
C GLN A 319 39.97 -7.09 -82.09
N LYS A 320 38.71 -6.66 -82.21
CA LYS A 320 38.02 -5.88 -81.17
C LYS A 320 37.42 -6.77 -80.07
N TYR A 321 37.57 -6.36 -78.82
CA TYR A 321 37.09 -7.10 -77.64
C TYR A 321 35.90 -6.40 -76.96
N LYS A 322 35.10 -7.16 -76.20
CA LYS A 322 34.04 -6.61 -75.33
C LYS A 322 34.65 -6.49 -73.95
N VAL A 323 34.77 -5.28 -73.42
CA VAL A 323 35.54 -5.01 -72.20
C VAL A 323 34.75 -4.11 -71.27
N VAL A 324 34.76 -4.37 -69.97
CA VAL A 324 34.15 -3.51 -68.94
C VAL A 324 35.20 -3.07 -67.93
N SER A 325 35.13 -1.85 -67.43
CA SER A 325 35.91 -1.44 -66.26
C SER A 325 35.21 -1.82 -64.95
N LEU A 326 35.95 -1.84 -63.84
CA LEU A 326 35.36 -1.99 -62.50
C LEU A 326 34.31 -0.90 -62.19
N ASN A 327 34.48 0.30 -62.76
CA ASN A 327 33.53 1.42 -62.63
C ASN A 327 32.20 1.20 -63.37
N GLY A 328 32.10 0.15 -64.20
CA GLY A 328 30.89 -0.18 -64.95
C GLY A 328 30.74 0.54 -66.29
N THR A 329 31.84 1.02 -66.88
CA THR A 329 31.87 1.50 -68.26
C THR A 329 32.10 0.32 -69.20
N LEU A 330 31.16 0.06 -70.11
CA LEU A 330 31.20 -1.06 -71.05
C LEU A 330 31.57 -0.59 -72.45
N PHE A 331 32.62 -1.18 -73.02
CA PHE A 331 33.08 -1.02 -74.40
C PHE A 331 32.67 -2.25 -75.22
N SER A 332 31.93 -2.04 -76.31
CA SER A 332 31.44 -3.10 -77.20
C SER A 332 32.35 -3.28 -78.42
N LYS A 333 32.45 -4.52 -78.92
CA LYS A 333 33.12 -4.82 -80.21
C LYS A 333 32.60 -3.99 -81.39
N SER A 334 31.36 -3.51 -81.30
CA SER A 334 30.69 -2.64 -82.28
C SER A 334 31.05 -1.15 -82.19
N GLY A 335 31.93 -0.74 -81.26
CA GLY A 335 32.29 0.67 -81.04
C GLY A 335 31.38 1.41 -80.04
N VAL A 336 30.26 0.80 -79.63
CA VAL A 336 29.33 1.39 -78.65
C VAL A 336 29.97 1.40 -77.26
N ILE A 337 29.99 2.57 -76.61
CA ILE A 337 30.43 2.77 -75.23
C ILE A 337 29.20 3.08 -74.37
N SER A 338 29.07 2.44 -73.20
CA SER A 338 27.96 2.65 -72.27
C SER A 338 28.45 2.80 -70.84
N GLY A 339 28.41 4.04 -70.32
CA GLY A 339 28.61 4.37 -68.90
C GLY A 339 27.30 4.47 -68.11
N GLY A 340 27.35 5.02 -66.89
CA GLY A 340 26.18 5.30 -66.04
C GLY A 340 26.27 4.71 -64.64
N SER A 341 26.98 5.39 -63.74
CA SER A 341 27.38 4.81 -62.44
C SER A 341 26.30 4.86 -61.34
N SER A 342 25.36 5.82 -61.37
CA SER A 342 24.34 5.98 -60.32
C SER A 342 23.29 4.86 -60.34
N GLU A 343 22.60 4.69 -61.47
CA GLU A 343 21.60 3.62 -61.66
C GLU A 343 22.24 2.23 -61.50
N LEU A 344 23.48 2.06 -61.95
CA LEU A 344 24.22 0.81 -61.80
C LEU A 344 24.53 0.49 -60.33
N LYS A 345 24.83 1.49 -59.50
CA LYS A 345 24.99 1.29 -58.03
C LYS A 345 23.68 0.90 -57.37
N ALA A 346 22.54 1.50 -57.77
CA ALA A 346 21.22 1.12 -57.27
C ALA A 346 20.87 -0.33 -57.66
N ARG A 347 21.08 -0.73 -58.93
CA ARG A 347 20.91 -2.13 -59.38
C ARG A 347 21.87 -3.08 -58.67
N ALA A 348 23.10 -2.67 -58.39
CA ALA A 348 24.08 -3.48 -57.66
C ALA A 348 23.66 -3.76 -56.20
N LYS A 349 23.01 -2.83 -55.49
CA LYS A 349 22.51 -3.06 -54.12
C LYS A 349 21.55 -4.27 -54.01
N ARG A 350 20.92 -4.71 -55.10
CA ARG A 350 20.04 -5.92 -55.10
C ARG A 350 20.75 -7.22 -54.70
N TRP A 351 22.09 -7.27 -54.76
CA TRP A 351 22.86 -8.43 -54.28
C TRP A 351 22.85 -8.59 -52.74
N ASP A 352 22.52 -7.53 -51.98
CA ASP A 352 22.63 -7.52 -50.52
C ASP A 352 21.37 -8.08 -49.79
N GLU A 353 20.35 -8.62 -50.49
CA GLU A 353 19.07 -9.06 -49.89
C GLU A 353 19.24 -10.13 -48.78
N LYS A 354 20.19 -11.07 -48.90
CA LYS A 354 20.48 -12.09 -47.87
C LYS A 354 20.95 -11.49 -46.54
N HIS A 355 21.49 -10.26 -46.54
CA HIS A 355 21.91 -9.56 -45.33
C HIS A 355 20.70 -9.10 -44.50
N LEU A 356 19.58 -8.75 -45.16
CA LEU A 356 18.38 -8.24 -44.50
C LEU A 356 17.70 -9.30 -43.63
N ASP A 357 17.67 -10.56 -44.07
CA ASP A 357 17.07 -11.65 -43.30
C ASP A 357 17.97 -12.11 -42.14
N ALA A 358 19.30 -12.03 -42.29
CA ALA A 358 20.23 -12.23 -41.17
C ALA A 358 20.02 -11.18 -40.06
N LEU A 359 19.81 -9.91 -40.43
CA LEU A 359 19.49 -8.84 -39.47
C LEU A 359 18.14 -9.05 -38.77
N ARG A 360 17.11 -9.58 -39.46
CA ARG A 360 15.82 -9.94 -38.84
C ARG A 360 16.00 -11.02 -37.77
N ILE A 361 16.70 -12.11 -38.11
CA ILE A 361 16.98 -13.21 -37.17
C ILE A 361 17.78 -12.72 -35.95
N ARG A 362 18.69 -11.75 -36.13
CA ARG A 362 19.39 -11.10 -35.00
C ARG A 362 18.43 -10.30 -34.13
N LYS A 363 17.56 -9.48 -34.73
CA LYS A 363 16.56 -8.67 -34.01
C LYS A 363 15.64 -9.54 -33.15
N ASP A 364 15.09 -10.61 -33.71
CA ASP A 364 14.10 -11.43 -32.99
C ASP A 364 14.72 -12.10 -31.75
N LYS A 365 15.97 -12.57 -31.84
CA LYS A 365 16.74 -13.10 -30.70
C LYS A 365 16.98 -12.06 -29.60
N LEU A 366 17.44 -10.86 -29.97
CA LEU A 366 17.64 -9.75 -29.02
C LEU A 366 16.32 -9.34 -28.34
N PHE A 367 15.21 -9.38 -29.08
CA PHE A 367 13.89 -9.04 -28.55
C PHE A 367 13.36 -10.09 -27.55
N ASP A 368 13.67 -11.38 -27.74
CA ASP A 368 13.31 -12.42 -26.78
C ASP A 368 14.21 -12.40 -25.53
N GLU A 369 15.52 -12.15 -25.66
CA GLU A 369 16.40 -11.91 -24.51
C GLU A 369 15.91 -10.68 -23.70
N TYR A 370 15.52 -9.62 -24.40
CA TYR A 370 14.98 -8.40 -23.78
C TYR A 370 13.72 -8.67 -22.96
N LYS A 371 12.77 -9.47 -23.48
CA LYS A 371 11.57 -9.89 -22.73
C LYS A 371 11.93 -10.64 -21.45
N GLU A 372 12.99 -11.46 -21.46
CA GLU A 372 13.40 -12.21 -20.28
C GLU A 372 14.01 -11.30 -19.21
N GLN A 373 14.94 -10.41 -19.56
CA GLN A 373 15.49 -9.44 -18.61
C GLN A 373 14.40 -8.47 -18.11
N GLN A 374 13.41 -8.13 -18.95
CA GLN A 374 12.27 -7.30 -18.54
C GLN A 374 11.40 -7.99 -17.46
N LYS A 375 11.38 -9.33 -17.36
CA LYS A 375 10.74 -10.03 -16.22
C LYS A 375 11.49 -9.76 -14.91
N LYS A 376 12.83 -9.74 -14.92
CA LYS A 376 13.63 -9.37 -13.74
C LYS A 376 13.39 -7.92 -13.36
N LYS A 377 13.37 -7.00 -14.34
CA LYS A 377 13.04 -5.58 -14.13
C LYS A 377 11.66 -5.37 -13.47
N ARG A 378 10.66 -6.24 -13.72
CA ARG A 378 9.36 -6.17 -13.04
C ARG A 378 9.42 -6.47 -11.53
N ARG A 379 10.46 -7.14 -11.02
CA ARG A 379 10.71 -7.30 -9.57
C ARG A 379 11.13 -5.99 -8.88
N GLU A 380 11.36 -4.89 -9.60
CA GLU A 380 11.62 -3.56 -9.00
C GLU A 380 10.49 -3.13 -8.06
N ALA A 381 9.23 -3.52 -8.32
CA ALA A 381 8.10 -3.30 -7.42
C ALA A 381 8.14 -4.20 -6.16
N GLU A 382 8.60 -5.45 -6.28
CA GLU A 382 8.79 -6.36 -5.14
C GLU A 382 9.93 -5.85 -4.24
N LEU A 383 11.02 -5.36 -4.82
CA LEU A 383 12.16 -4.74 -4.14
C LEU A 383 11.75 -3.48 -3.36
N ILE A 384 10.93 -2.60 -3.94
CA ILE A 384 10.41 -1.40 -3.26
C ILE A 384 9.57 -1.80 -2.03
N ASN A 385 8.65 -2.76 -2.18
CA ASN A 385 7.84 -3.25 -1.08
C ASN A 385 8.68 -3.95 0.02
N ALA A 386 9.69 -4.72 -0.37
CA ALA A 386 10.60 -5.38 0.57
C ALA A 386 11.48 -4.37 1.34
N ARG A 387 11.94 -3.30 0.70
CA ARG A 387 12.65 -2.18 1.35
C ARG A 387 11.77 -1.44 2.35
N ALA A 388 10.51 -1.17 2.01
CA ALA A 388 9.56 -0.53 2.93
C ALA A 388 9.31 -1.40 4.19
N GLN A 389 9.14 -2.72 4.02
CA GLN A 389 9.07 -3.66 5.15
C GLN A 389 10.36 -3.67 5.99
N LEU A 390 11.52 -3.59 5.35
CA LEU A 390 12.82 -3.58 6.03
C LEU A 390 13.00 -2.31 6.90
N GLN A 391 12.68 -1.13 6.38
CA GLN A 391 12.72 0.12 7.17
C GLN A 391 11.70 0.13 8.33
N GLN A 392 10.52 -0.49 8.13
CA GLN A 392 9.54 -0.65 9.20
C GLN A 392 10.07 -1.57 10.32
N LEU A 393 10.71 -2.68 9.96
CA LEU A 393 11.38 -3.57 10.92
C LEU A 393 12.55 -2.86 11.63
N GLU A 394 13.40 -2.14 10.89
CA GLU A 394 14.52 -1.35 11.44
C GLU A 394 14.03 -0.33 12.49
N SER A 395 12.95 0.38 12.20
CA SER A 395 12.34 1.36 13.10
C SER A 395 11.79 0.72 14.37
N ARG A 396 11.10 -0.42 14.26
CA ARG A 396 10.59 -1.19 15.41
C ARG A 396 11.73 -1.78 16.25
N LEU A 397 12.80 -2.25 15.61
CA LEU A 397 13.99 -2.77 16.27
C LEU A 397 14.73 -1.65 17.03
N ARG A 398 14.93 -0.49 16.40
CA ARG A 398 15.55 0.69 17.02
C ARG A 398 14.76 1.20 18.23
N TYR A 399 13.43 1.29 18.11
CA TYR A 399 12.56 1.64 19.23
C TYR A 399 12.71 0.63 20.38
N SER A 400 12.55 -0.67 20.09
CA SER A 400 12.61 -1.74 21.11
C SER A 400 13.97 -1.78 21.83
N LYS A 401 15.07 -1.56 21.12
CA LYS A 401 16.41 -1.42 21.71
C LYS A 401 16.52 -0.19 22.63
N THR A 402 15.99 0.96 22.20
CA THR A 402 15.98 2.20 23.02
C THR A 402 15.15 2.03 24.30
N ASP A 403 14.03 1.31 24.22
CA ASP A 403 13.21 0.92 25.37
C ASP A 403 13.96 0.00 26.35
N LYS A 404 14.68 -1.02 25.84
CA LYS A 404 15.52 -1.92 26.65
C LYS A 404 16.65 -1.17 27.34
N ASP A 405 17.40 -0.36 26.58
CA ASP A 405 18.44 0.55 27.09
C ASP A 405 17.93 1.44 28.25
N THR A 406 16.70 1.94 28.10
CA THR A 406 16.07 2.83 29.09
C THR A 406 15.62 2.06 30.33
N ALA A 407 15.17 0.81 30.18
CA ALA A 407 14.88 -0.08 31.31
C ALA A 407 16.17 -0.48 32.05
N GLU A 408 17.24 -0.87 31.34
CA GLU A 408 18.54 -1.20 31.92
C GLU A 408 19.17 -0.03 32.67
N LYS A 409 19.05 1.20 32.16
CA LYS A 409 19.50 2.43 32.87
C LYS A 409 18.71 2.67 34.16
N LYS A 410 17.38 2.44 34.16
CA LYS A 410 16.54 2.56 35.37
C LYS A 410 16.84 1.48 36.41
N LEU A 411 16.99 0.23 35.97
CA LEU A 411 17.43 -0.90 36.79
C LEU A 411 18.76 -0.58 37.48
N ARG A 412 19.75 -0.12 36.71
CA ARG A 412 21.08 0.22 37.21
C ARG A 412 21.04 1.29 38.30
N ILE A 413 20.26 2.36 38.12
CA ILE A 413 20.11 3.42 39.13
C ILE A 413 19.49 2.87 40.43
N LEU A 414 18.46 2.03 40.33
CA LEU A 414 17.83 1.40 41.50
C LEU A 414 18.80 0.48 42.26
N MET A 415 19.64 -0.29 41.54
CA MET A 415 20.61 -1.21 42.13
C MET A 415 21.86 -0.52 42.68
N GLU A 416 22.52 0.34 41.90
CA GLU A 416 23.79 0.99 42.27
C GLU A 416 23.62 2.12 43.28
N LYS A 417 22.42 2.74 43.35
CA LYS A 417 22.16 3.88 44.23
C LYS A 417 21.09 3.59 45.28
N ASP A 418 19.82 3.45 44.88
CA ASP A 418 18.71 3.50 45.85
C ASP A 418 18.76 2.31 46.84
N LEU A 419 19.05 1.10 46.34
CA LEU A 419 19.22 -0.09 47.18
C LEU A 419 20.41 0.06 48.15
N VAL A 420 21.56 0.54 47.66
CA VAL A 420 22.78 0.75 48.46
C VAL A 420 22.55 1.83 49.52
N ASP A 421 21.94 2.96 49.15
CA ASP A 421 21.62 4.07 50.06
C ASP A 421 20.65 3.63 51.18
N PHE A 422 19.71 2.72 50.90
CA PHE A 422 18.81 2.19 51.92
C PHE A 422 19.47 1.12 52.79
N GLN A 423 20.27 0.21 52.23
CA GLN A 423 21.03 -0.79 52.99
C GLN A 423 22.09 -0.13 53.91
N ALA A 424 22.79 0.90 53.42
CA ALA A 424 23.77 1.66 54.20
C ALA A 424 23.12 2.46 55.36
N LYS A 425 21.86 2.88 55.23
CA LYS A 425 21.06 3.46 56.31
C LYS A 425 20.56 2.40 57.28
N LEU A 426 20.10 1.24 56.79
CA LEU A 426 19.66 0.12 57.63
C LEU A 426 20.75 -0.30 58.63
N ALA A 427 22.00 -0.41 58.18
CA ALA A 427 23.16 -0.74 59.00
C ALA A 427 23.51 0.28 60.09
N GLN A 428 22.95 1.50 60.05
CA GLN A 428 23.17 2.53 61.09
C GLN A 428 22.13 2.46 62.22
N TYR A 429 20.92 1.96 61.94
CA TYR A 429 19.86 1.81 62.95
C TYR A 429 20.17 0.70 63.96
N GLU A 430 20.70 -0.43 63.51
CA GLU A 430 20.98 -1.60 64.35
C GLU A 430 21.93 -1.32 65.53
N PRO A 431 23.12 -0.71 65.36
CA PRO A 431 23.97 -0.35 66.51
C PRO A 431 23.35 0.73 67.40
N ARG A 432 22.50 1.62 66.85
CA ARG A 432 21.84 2.70 67.61
C ARG A 432 20.73 2.16 68.52
N ILE A 433 19.94 1.21 68.01
CA ILE A 433 18.94 0.46 68.77
C ILE A 433 19.61 -0.32 69.90
N ASN A 434 20.72 -1.03 69.61
CA ASN A 434 21.46 -1.78 70.62
C ASN A 434 22.07 -0.88 71.72
N ALA A 435 22.55 0.32 71.38
CA ALA A 435 23.06 1.29 72.35
C ALA A 435 21.96 1.87 73.26
N LEU A 436 20.79 2.19 72.70
CA LEU A 436 19.62 2.64 73.48
C LEU A 436 19.12 1.54 74.43
N GLN A 437 19.03 0.30 73.94
CA GLN A 437 18.62 -0.85 74.77
C GLN A 437 19.59 -1.04 75.94
N ALA A 438 20.91 -0.99 75.71
CA ALA A 438 21.90 -1.09 76.77
C ALA A 438 21.80 0.06 77.80
N SER A 439 21.45 1.28 77.38
CA SER A 439 21.25 2.41 78.29
C SER A 439 20.02 2.22 79.19
N ILE A 440 18.91 1.73 78.62
CA ILE A 440 17.68 1.40 79.36
C ILE A 440 17.97 0.27 80.36
N ASP A 441 18.60 -0.81 79.91
CA ASP A 441 18.99 -1.95 80.74
C ASP A 441 19.93 -1.55 81.90
N GLU A 442 20.76 -0.51 81.75
CA GLU A 442 21.61 0.01 82.82
C GLU A 442 20.85 0.93 83.79
N ARG A 443 19.99 1.83 83.29
CA ARG A 443 19.15 2.69 84.12
C ARG A 443 18.15 1.90 84.96
N GLU A 444 17.59 0.82 84.43
CA GLU A 444 16.66 -0.03 85.20
C GLU A 444 17.35 -0.76 86.36
N LYS A 445 18.63 -1.12 86.20
CA LYS A 445 19.51 -1.62 87.28
C LYS A 445 19.86 -0.54 88.31
N LEU A 446 19.74 0.75 87.96
CA LEU A 446 19.98 1.89 88.86
C LEU A 446 18.70 2.27 89.61
N ILE A 447 17.56 2.34 88.92
CA ILE A 447 16.21 2.52 89.49
C ILE A 447 15.91 1.43 90.53
N SER A 448 16.19 0.16 90.22
CA SER A 448 15.99 -0.94 91.16
C SER A 448 16.87 -0.85 92.42
N LYS A 449 18.12 -0.37 92.31
CA LYS A 449 18.98 -0.08 93.48
C LYS A 449 18.42 1.07 94.33
N LEU A 450 18.06 2.19 93.71
CA LEU A 450 17.48 3.34 94.41
C LEU A 450 16.17 2.97 95.13
N ARG A 451 15.34 2.13 94.50
CA ARG A 451 14.12 1.59 95.11
C ARG A 451 14.42 0.71 96.34
N ILE A 452 15.51 -0.06 96.33
CA ILE A 452 15.96 -0.86 97.49
C ILE A 452 16.50 0.02 98.61
N GLU A 453 17.30 1.06 98.32
CA GLU A 453 17.80 1.99 99.36
C GLU A 453 16.67 2.83 99.97
N LYS A 454 15.73 3.34 99.14
CA LYS A 454 14.50 3.98 99.61
C LYS A 454 13.75 3.06 100.57
N ASN A 455 13.55 1.80 100.20
CA ASN A 455 12.83 0.86 101.06
C ASN A 455 13.49 0.70 102.44
N LYS A 456 14.83 0.58 102.51
CA LYS A 456 15.56 0.47 103.80
C LYS A 456 15.37 1.70 104.69
N ILE A 457 15.35 2.90 104.12
CA ILE A 457 15.19 4.17 104.85
C ILE A 457 13.77 4.26 105.46
N GLU A 458 12.75 3.85 104.71
CA GLU A 458 11.36 3.73 105.17
C GLU A 458 11.27 2.76 106.37
N ASP A 459 11.76 1.53 106.21
CA ASP A 459 11.67 0.50 107.24
C ASP A 459 12.42 0.93 108.52
N ALA A 460 13.54 1.63 108.39
CA ALA A 460 14.29 2.18 109.52
C ALA A 460 13.55 3.29 110.27
N VAL A 461 12.90 4.24 109.58
CA VAL A 461 12.14 5.32 110.23
C VAL A 461 10.91 4.81 110.97
N PHE A 462 10.22 3.81 110.42
CA PHE A 462 9.00 3.28 111.02
C PHE A 462 9.18 2.07 111.95
N THR A 463 10.40 1.55 112.12
CA THR A 463 10.67 0.34 112.93
C THR A 463 10.00 0.35 114.32
N GLU A 464 10.09 1.46 115.06
CA GLU A 464 9.53 1.51 116.42
C GLU A 464 8.00 1.66 116.43
N PHE A 465 7.45 2.37 115.45
CA PHE A 465 6.00 2.51 115.25
C PHE A 465 5.37 1.16 114.90
N CYS A 466 5.97 0.39 113.99
CA CYS A 466 5.49 -0.93 113.54
C CYS A 466 5.33 -1.93 114.69
N LYS A 467 6.23 -1.89 115.69
CA LYS A 467 6.12 -2.69 116.92
C LYS A 467 4.87 -2.36 117.73
N GLN A 468 4.51 -1.08 117.85
CA GLN A 468 3.33 -0.64 118.60
C GLN A 468 2.03 -1.12 117.92
N ILE A 469 1.96 -1.02 116.59
CA ILE A 469 0.78 -1.42 115.80
C ILE A 469 0.77 -2.90 115.37
N ARG A 470 1.76 -3.69 115.80
CA ARG A 470 1.89 -5.15 115.58
C ARG A 470 1.88 -5.60 114.10
N VAL A 471 2.60 -4.88 113.23
CA VAL A 471 2.86 -5.31 111.85
C VAL A 471 4.36 -5.38 111.55
N ALA A 472 4.75 -6.18 110.55
CA ALA A 472 6.15 -6.48 110.27
C ALA A 472 6.95 -5.26 109.78
N ASN A 473 6.32 -4.39 108.98
CA ASN A 473 6.85 -3.12 108.53
C ASN A 473 5.70 -2.16 108.17
N ILE A 474 6.02 -0.89 107.89
CA ILE A 474 4.99 0.13 107.62
C ILE A 474 4.18 -0.20 106.37
N ARG A 475 4.82 -0.83 105.38
CA ARG A 475 4.17 -1.30 104.16
C ARG A 475 3.07 -2.32 104.43
N VAL A 476 3.07 -3.09 105.53
CA VAL A 476 1.93 -3.99 105.86
C VAL A 476 0.79 -3.26 106.61
N TYR A 477 1.02 -2.05 107.12
CA TYR A 477 -0.06 -1.16 107.58
C TYR A 477 -0.61 -0.32 106.40
N GLU A 478 0.28 0.22 105.58
CA GLU A 478 -0.08 0.93 104.37
C GLU A 478 -0.75 -0.02 103.36
N ASP A 479 -0.22 -1.20 103.05
CA ASP A 479 -0.88 -2.26 102.25
C ASP A 479 -2.13 -2.88 102.91
N ARG A 480 -2.67 -2.26 103.96
CA ARG A 480 -3.97 -2.63 104.54
C ARG A 480 -4.95 -1.47 104.63
N GLU A 481 -4.55 -0.32 105.20
CA GLU A 481 -5.42 0.87 105.25
C GLU A 481 -5.20 1.80 104.06
N LEU A 482 -3.95 2.00 103.65
CA LEU A 482 -3.62 2.77 102.45
C LEU A 482 -4.00 1.96 101.20
N GLN A 483 -3.65 0.68 101.04
CA GLN A 483 -4.22 -0.16 99.98
C GLN A 483 -5.73 -0.33 100.14
N ALA A 484 -6.36 -0.39 101.33
CA ALA A 484 -7.83 -0.35 101.32
C ALA A 484 -8.35 0.97 100.75
N ALA A 485 -7.78 2.13 101.11
CA ALA A 485 -8.22 3.43 100.61
C ALA A 485 -7.85 3.66 99.13
N GLU A 486 -6.60 3.46 98.76
CA GLU A 486 -6.04 3.54 97.41
C GLU A 486 -6.63 2.46 96.51
N LYS A 487 -6.76 1.19 96.91
CA LYS A 487 -7.43 0.16 96.10
C LYS A 487 -8.95 0.38 96.02
N ARG A 488 -9.62 0.98 97.02
CA ARG A 488 -11.01 1.46 96.82
C ARG A 488 -11.07 2.63 95.84
N ALA A 489 -10.14 3.58 95.93
CA ALA A 489 -10.08 4.74 95.05
C ALA A 489 -9.59 4.38 93.64
N GLN A 490 -8.75 3.35 93.51
CA GLN A 490 -8.13 2.84 92.30
C GLN A 490 -9.02 1.78 91.66
N GLU A 491 -9.74 0.92 92.36
CA GLU A 491 -10.81 0.12 91.78
C GLU A 491 -11.96 1.05 91.32
N ARG A 492 -12.33 2.09 92.08
CA ARG A 492 -13.25 3.14 91.59
C ARG A 492 -12.71 3.89 90.38
N LEU A 493 -11.44 4.29 90.38
CA LEU A 493 -10.80 5.00 89.26
C LEU A 493 -10.46 4.06 88.10
N GLU A 494 -10.34 2.76 88.32
CA GLU A 494 -10.19 1.74 87.27
C GLU A 494 -11.55 1.41 86.66
N PHE A 495 -12.63 1.27 87.44
CA PHE A 495 -13.99 1.21 86.89
C PHE A 495 -14.32 2.50 86.12
N GLU A 496 -13.98 3.68 86.63
CA GLU A 496 -14.26 4.94 85.93
C GLU A 496 -13.30 5.20 84.75
N ASN A 497 -12.04 4.75 84.79
CA ASN A 497 -11.14 4.74 83.63
C ASN A 497 -11.52 3.66 82.61
N GLN A 498 -12.04 2.51 83.03
CA GLN A 498 -12.58 1.47 82.14
C GLN A 498 -13.82 2.03 81.45
N LYS A 499 -14.78 2.56 82.20
CA LYS A 499 -15.94 3.28 81.68
C LYS A 499 -15.53 4.40 80.72
N THR A 500 -14.62 5.30 81.11
CA THR A 500 -14.18 6.39 80.24
C THR A 500 -13.46 5.87 78.99
N LYS A 501 -12.60 4.85 79.09
CA LYS A 501 -11.94 4.23 77.92
C LYS A 501 -12.94 3.54 77.00
N ILE A 502 -13.86 2.75 77.55
CA ILE A 502 -14.90 2.07 76.78
C ILE A 502 -15.81 3.11 76.12
N GLN A 503 -16.19 4.19 76.81
CA GLN A 503 -16.95 5.30 76.23
C GLN A 503 -16.17 6.01 75.11
N THR A 504 -14.89 6.34 75.28
CA THR A 504 -14.07 6.95 74.21
C THR A 504 -13.83 5.98 73.04
N MET A 505 -13.72 4.67 73.29
CA MET A 505 -13.63 3.64 72.23
C MET A 505 -14.96 3.47 71.50
N LEU A 506 -16.07 3.47 72.21
CA LEU A 506 -17.43 3.41 71.69
C LEU A 506 -17.76 4.68 70.87
N GLU A 507 -17.35 5.86 71.32
CA GLU A 507 -17.46 7.12 70.57
C GLU A 507 -16.54 7.11 69.34
N PHE A 508 -15.33 6.57 69.44
CA PHE A 508 -14.40 6.43 68.31
C PHE A 508 -14.97 5.50 67.22
N GLU A 509 -15.41 4.29 67.57
CA GLU A 509 -16.00 3.35 66.62
C GLU A 509 -17.36 3.85 66.09
N ARG A 510 -18.24 4.42 66.92
CA ARG A 510 -19.48 5.07 66.43
C ARG A 510 -19.23 6.30 65.55
N SER A 511 -18.05 6.91 65.58
CA SER A 511 -17.64 7.99 64.67
C SER A 511 -16.92 7.52 63.40
N ARG A 512 -16.63 6.21 63.27
CA ARG A 512 -16.09 5.60 62.05
C ARG A 512 -17.22 5.22 61.11
N ASP A 513 -17.38 6.00 60.04
CA ASP A 513 -18.31 5.66 58.95
C ASP A 513 -17.81 4.44 58.13
N THR A 514 -18.11 3.24 58.62
CA THR A 514 -17.91 1.98 57.90
C THR A 514 -19.09 1.64 56.98
N ALA A 515 -20.30 2.11 57.31
CA ALA A 515 -21.52 1.88 56.55
C ALA A 515 -21.48 2.59 55.18
N GLY A 516 -21.18 3.89 55.15
CA GLY A 516 -21.03 4.68 53.93
C GLY A 516 -19.90 4.18 53.03
N HIS A 517 -18.83 3.63 53.61
CA HIS A 517 -17.77 2.97 52.82
C HIS A 517 -18.24 1.67 52.17
N VAL A 518 -19.04 0.85 52.88
CA VAL A 518 -19.69 -0.35 52.29
C VAL A 518 -20.72 0.05 51.24
N GLU A 519 -21.46 1.14 51.43
CA GLU A 519 -22.45 1.62 50.46
C GLU A 519 -21.78 2.17 49.20
N GLN A 520 -20.69 2.94 49.32
CA GLN A 520 -19.87 3.39 48.18
C GLN A 520 -19.33 2.20 47.37
N ILE A 521 -18.73 1.20 48.04
CA ILE A 521 -18.22 0.00 47.34
C ILE A 521 -19.38 -0.80 46.71
N ASN A 522 -20.57 -0.84 47.32
CA ASN A 522 -21.75 -1.44 46.69
C ASN A 522 -22.20 -0.68 45.44
N GLN A 523 -22.20 0.66 45.46
CA GLN A 523 -22.54 1.48 44.30
C GLN A 523 -21.50 1.32 43.18
N GLU A 524 -20.20 1.29 43.50
CA GLU A 524 -19.13 0.98 42.54
C GLU A 524 -19.27 -0.43 41.95
N VAL A 525 -19.50 -1.45 42.79
CA VAL A 525 -19.69 -2.84 42.33
C VAL A 525 -20.93 -2.96 41.45
N SER A 526 -22.06 -2.34 41.83
CA SER A 526 -23.27 -2.31 41.01
C SER A 526 -23.03 -1.63 39.65
N ALA A 527 -22.35 -0.48 39.62
CA ALA A 527 -21.97 0.20 38.39
C ALA A 527 -21.02 -0.64 37.51
N LEU A 528 -20.07 -1.36 38.12
CA LEU A 528 -19.15 -2.28 37.44
C LEU A 528 -19.85 -3.53 36.93
N GLU A 529 -20.83 -4.08 37.65
CA GLU A 529 -21.65 -5.21 37.20
C GLU A 529 -22.56 -4.80 36.05
N ASP A 530 -23.15 -3.61 36.09
CA ASP A 530 -24.00 -3.08 35.02
C ASP A 530 -23.15 -2.74 33.76
N ALA A 531 -21.93 -2.23 33.94
CA ALA A 531 -20.92 -2.08 32.89
C ALA A 531 -20.49 -3.44 32.31
N LEU A 532 -20.19 -4.43 33.16
CA LEU A 532 -19.84 -5.79 32.76
C LEU A 532 -20.98 -6.44 31.98
N GLN A 533 -22.23 -6.25 32.39
CA GLN A 533 -23.41 -6.79 31.71
C GLN A 533 -23.63 -6.12 30.34
N LYS A 534 -23.39 -4.80 30.23
CA LYS A 534 -23.35 -4.07 28.94
C LYS A 534 -22.22 -4.59 28.04
N CYS A 535 -21.03 -4.81 28.58
CA CYS A 535 -19.89 -5.40 27.87
C CYS A 535 -20.19 -6.83 27.39
N GLN A 536 -20.74 -7.72 28.23
CA GLN A 536 -21.14 -9.08 27.83
C GLN A 536 -22.26 -9.09 26.79
N LYS A 537 -23.23 -8.17 26.87
CA LYS A 537 -24.27 -8.00 25.83
C LYS A 537 -23.65 -7.56 24.50
N ASN A 538 -22.64 -6.69 24.52
CA ASN A 538 -21.94 -6.27 23.32
C ASN A 538 -20.97 -7.35 22.79
N GLU A 539 -20.29 -8.09 23.66
CA GLU A 539 -19.45 -9.24 23.31
C GLU A 539 -20.28 -10.32 22.59
N LYS A 540 -21.49 -10.64 23.10
CA LYS A 540 -22.41 -11.57 22.43
C LYS A 540 -22.88 -11.07 21.06
N LYS A 541 -23.12 -9.74 20.89
CA LYS A 541 -23.43 -9.15 19.58
C LYS A 541 -22.24 -9.28 18.63
N TYR A 542 -21.03 -8.89 19.06
CA TYR A 542 -19.84 -8.93 18.21
C TYR A 542 -19.42 -10.36 17.89
N ARG A 543 -19.53 -11.30 18.82
CA ARG A 543 -19.32 -12.73 18.58
C ARG A 543 -20.26 -13.25 17.51
N LYS A 544 -21.56 -12.94 17.60
CA LYS A 544 -22.52 -13.30 16.54
C LYS A 544 -22.16 -12.66 15.18
N ILE A 545 -21.82 -11.36 15.16
CA ILE A 545 -21.39 -10.69 13.92
C ILE A 545 -20.12 -11.35 13.33
N ILE A 546 -19.20 -11.83 14.17
CA ILE A 546 -18.01 -12.59 13.74
C ILE A 546 -18.40 -13.97 13.19
N GLU A 547 -19.35 -14.67 13.81
CA GLU A 547 -19.88 -15.95 13.32
C GLU A 547 -20.62 -15.77 11.97
N ASP A 548 -21.49 -14.77 11.85
CA ASP A 548 -22.20 -14.39 10.62
C ASP A 548 -21.18 -14.03 9.49
N LEU A 549 -20.17 -13.20 9.78
CA LEU A 549 -19.10 -12.85 8.82
C LEU A 549 -18.20 -14.04 8.46
N GLN A 550 -17.94 -14.97 9.38
CA GLN A 550 -17.20 -16.19 9.08
C GLN A 550 -17.98 -17.09 8.12
N HIS A 551 -19.31 -17.15 8.25
CA HIS A 551 -20.18 -17.83 7.29
C HIS A 551 -20.14 -17.15 5.91
N GLU A 552 -20.29 -15.82 5.85
CA GLU A 552 -20.17 -15.09 4.57
C GLU A 552 -18.82 -15.31 3.89
N ILE A 553 -17.72 -15.33 4.67
CA ILE A 553 -16.37 -15.62 4.16
C ILE A 553 -16.26 -17.05 3.64
N ALA A 554 -16.92 -18.03 4.25
CA ALA A 554 -17.00 -19.41 3.72
C ALA A 554 -17.80 -19.45 2.41
N ASP A 555 -19.00 -18.85 2.38
CA ASP A 555 -19.85 -18.79 1.18
C ASP A 555 -19.16 -18.06 0.02
N ILE A 556 -18.34 -17.04 0.30
CA ILE A 556 -17.53 -16.34 -0.71
C ILE A 556 -16.39 -17.23 -1.21
N LYS A 557 -15.71 -17.98 -0.33
CA LYS A 557 -14.64 -18.92 -0.72
C LYS A 557 -15.18 -20.04 -1.61
N ASP A 558 -16.30 -20.65 -1.26
CA ASP A 558 -16.88 -21.75 -2.02
C ASP A 558 -17.41 -21.28 -3.38
N ARG A 559 -18.08 -20.11 -3.42
CA ARG A 559 -18.42 -19.44 -4.70
C ARG A 559 -17.19 -19.16 -5.54
N LEU A 560 -16.09 -18.68 -4.96
CA LEU A 560 -14.82 -18.43 -5.67
C LEU A 560 -14.20 -19.74 -6.19
N LEU A 561 -14.31 -20.84 -5.45
CA LEU A 561 -13.84 -22.16 -5.86
C LEU A 561 -14.67 -22.70 -7.04
N ASP A 562 -15.99 -22.53 -7.01
CA ASP A 562 -16.88 -22.90 -8.13
C ASP A 562 -16.72 -21.99 -9.35
N HIS A 563 -16.47 -20.69 -9.16
CA HIS A 563 -16.10 -19.79 -10.26
C HIS A 563 -14.76 -20.18 -10.90
N LYS A 564 -13.77 -20.63 -10.11
CA LYS A 564 -12.52 -21.20 -10.66
C LYS A 564 -12.78 -22.46 -11.49
N LYS A 565 -13.55 -23.43 -10.97
CA LYS A 565 -13.93 -24.64 -11.75
C LYS A 565 -14.64 -24.29 -13.06
N LYS A 566 -15.50 -23.27 -13.06
CA LYS A 566 -16.19 -22.76 -14.26
C LYS A 566 -15.22 -22.12 -15.26
N ILE A 567 -14.25 -21.33 -14.78
CA ILE A 567 -13.18 -20.77 -15.63
C ILE A 567 -12.33 -21.88 -16.23
N GLU A 568 -11.83 -22.84 -15.42
CA GLU A 568 -11.05 -23.98 -15.91
C GLU A 568 -11.81 -24.87 -16.91
N PHE A 569 -13.14 -24.91 -16.83
CA PHE A 569 -14.00 -25.59 -17.80
C PHE A 569 -14.14 -24.77 -19.09
N GLN A 570 -14.41 -23.46 -18.98
CA GLN A 570 -14.51 -22.55 -20.12
C GLN A 570 -13.19 -22.42 -20.88
N GLU A 571 -12.04 -22.40 -20.20
CA GLU A 571 -10.71 -22.42 -20.82
C GLU A 571 -10.48 -23.71 -21.63
N ARG A 572 -10.96 -24.86 -21.14
CA ARG A 572 -10.94 -26.13 -21.89
C ARG A 572 -11.88 -26.10 -23.11
N GLU A 573 -13.10 -25.59 -22.97
CA GLU A 573 -14.00 -25.39 -24.12
C GLU A 573 -13.40 -24.43 -25.16
N ILE A 574 -12.72 -23.35 -24.72
CA ILE A 574 -12.03 -22.41 -25.61
C ILE A 574 -10.84 -23.08 -26.31
N ALA A 575 -10.09 -23.93 -25.62
CA ALA A 575 -9.00 -24.72 -26.22
C ALA A 575 -9.52 -25.71 -27.28
N GLU A 576 -10.64 -26.39 -27.03
CA GLU A 576 -11.28 -27.25 -28.04
C GLU A 576 -11.88 -26.45 -29.20
N CYS A 577 -12.56 -25.33 -28.92
CA CYS A 577 -13.16 -24.48 -29.94
C CYS A 577 -12.10 -23.82 -30.83
N THR A 578 -10.97 -23.37 -30.29
CA THR A 578 -9.85 -22.81 -31.08
C THR A 578 -9.16 -23.90 -31.91
N LYS A 579 -8.97 -25.11 -31.37
CA LYS A 579 -8.49 -26.27 -32.14
C LYS A 579 -9.44 -26.64 -33.29
N ARG A 580 -10.76 -26.61 -33.05
CA ARG A 580 -11.79 -26.87 -34.06
C ARG A 580 -11.88 -25.75 -35.10
N ALA A 581 -11.71 -24.48 -34.70
CA ALA A 581 -11.64 -23.34 -35.59
C ALA A 581 -10.39 -23.37 -36.49
N ALA A 582 -9.24 -23.81 -35.94
CA ALA A 582 -8.03 -24.01 -36.74
C ALA A 582 -8.21 -25.08 -37.82
N GLN A 583 -8.89 -26.19 -37.49
CA GLN A 583 -9.24 -27.22 -38.48
C GLN A 583 -10.25 -26.70 -39.52
N LEU A 584 -11.34 -26.07 -39.08
CA LEU A 584 -12.32 -25.46 -40.00
C LEU A 584 -11.71 -24.40 -40.92
N ASN A 585 -10.72 -23.63 -40.46
CA ASN A 585 -9.99 -22.68 -41.29
C ASN A 585 -9.08 -23.40 -42.30
N LYS A 586 -8.47 -24.53 -41.93
CA LYS A 586 -7.71 -25.38 -42.88
C LYS A 586 -8.64 -25.91 -43.97
N ASP A 587 -9.78 -26.45 -43.58
CA ASP A 587 -10.79 -27.02 -44.50
C ASP A 587 -11.39 -25.93 -45.41
N TYR A 588 -11.71 -24.76 -44.86
CA TYR A 588 -12.15 -23.58 -45.61
C TYR A 588 -11.12 -23.12 -46.65
N ASN A 589 -9.82 -23.09 -46.28
CA ASN A 589 -8.78 -22.73 -47.24
C ASN A 589 -8.55 -23.80 -48.32
N GLU A 590 -8.88 -25.07 -48.06
CA GLU A 590 -8.92 -26.09 -49.11
C GLU A 590 -10.13 -25.90 -50.05
N GLN A 591 -11.33 -25.70 -49.51
CA GLN A 591 -12.53 -25.45 -50.33
C GLN A 591 -12.41 -24.14 -51.12
N ARG A 592 -11.80 -23.10 -50.56
CA ARG A 592 -11.49 -21.85 -51.27
C ARG A 592 -10.55 -22.09 -52.46
N LYS A 593 -9.53 -22.94 -52.31
CA LYS A 593 -8.66 -23.32 -53.44
C LYS A 593 -9.43 -24.09 -54.52
N ARG A 594 -10.32 -25.00 -54.14
CA ARG A 594 -11.21 -25.70 -55.11
C ARG A 594 -12.14 -24.73 -55.83
N LEU A 595 -12.71 -23.77 -55.11
CA LEU A 595 -13.58 -22.74 -55.69
C LEU A 595 -12.82 -21.83 -56.66
N GLN A 596 -11.59 -21.41 -56.33
CA GLN A 596 -10.72 -20.65 -57.24
C GLN A 596 -10.31 -21.44 -58.50
N LEU A 597 -10.15 -22.77 -58.41
CA LEU A 597 -9.93 -23.62 -59.58
C LEU A 597 -11.19 -23.65 -60.48
N ILE A 598 -12.37 -23.83 -59.89
CA ILE A 598 -13.65 -23.83 -60.62
C ILE A 598 -13.93 -22.45 -61.25
N GLU A 599 -13.61 -21.35 -60.57
CA GLU A 599 -13.69 -20.00 -61.14
C GLU A 599 -12.71 -19.81 -62.32
N SER A 600 -11.49 -20.34 -62.22
CA SER A 600 -10.51 -20.33 -63.31
C SER A 600 -11.00 -21.12 -64.53
N ASP A 601 -11.59 -22.29 -64.33
CA ASP A 601 -12.12 -23.12 -65.41
C ASP A 601 -13.41 -22.52 -66.03
N MET A 602 -14.27 -21.89 -65.22
CA MET A 602 -15.39 -21.07 -65.70
C MET A 602 -14.94 -19.90 -66.58
N GLU A 603 -13.84 -19.21 -66.22
CA GLU A 603 -13.33 -18.07 -67.00
C GLU A 603 -12.58 -18.53 -68.27
N LYS A 604 -11.96 -19.72 -68.27
CA LYS A 604 -11.48 -20.40 -69.49
C LYS A 604 -12.64 -20.73 -70.44
N LEU A 605 -13.68 -21.41 -69.96
CA LEU A 605 -14.84 -21.78 -70.78
C LEU A 605 -15.57 -20.56 -71.36
N ARG A 606 -15.61 -19.44 -70.64
CA ARG A 606 -16.10 -18.14 -71.16
C ARG A 606 -15.20 -17.58 -72.26
N SER A 607 -13.88 -17.61 -72.06
CA SER A 607 -12.89 -17.21 -73.07
C SER A 607 -13.00 -18.06 -74.35
N ASP A 608 -13.13 -19.38 -74.20
CA ASP A 608 -13.27 -20.31 -75.33
C ASP A 608 -14.58 -20.08 -76.08
N ARG A 609 -15.72 -19.87 -75.38
CA ARG A 609 -16.99 -19.48 -76.02
C ARG A 609 -16.85 -18.18 -76.82
N HIS A 610 -16.23 -17.16 -76.23
CA HIS A 610 -15.97 -15.89 -76.93
C HIS A 610 -15.06 -16.09 -78.15
N ASN A 611 -14.02 -16.94 -78.04
CA ASN A 611 -13.17 -17.32 -79.16
C ASN A 611 -13.98 -18.04 -80.26
N TYR A 612 -14.89 -18.96 -79.93
CA TYR A 612 -15.76 -19.62 -80.93
C TYR A 612 -16.69 -18.62 -81.64
N TYR A 613 -17.29 -17.66 -80.93
CA TYR A 613 -18.08 -16.59 -81.57
C TYR A 613 -17.21 -15.68 -82.45
N ARG A 614 -15.99 -15.33 -82.02
CA ARG A 614 -15.05 -14.54 -82.81
C ARG A 614 -14.57 -15.30 -84.06
N ILE A 615 -14.32 -16.61 -83.96
CA ILE A 615 -13.95 -17.48 -85.08
C ILE A 615 -15.11 -17.59 -86.09
N ALA A 616 -16.35 -17.75 -85.61
CA ALA A 616 -17.52 -17.77 -86.49
C ALA A 616 -17.67 -16.44 -87.25
N LYS A 617 -17.42 -15.30 -86.60
CA LYS A 617 -17.44 -13.97 -87.24
C LYS A 617 -16.29 -13.77 -88.22
N LEU A 618 -15.07 -14.18 -87.88
CA LEU A 618 -13.88 -14.06 -88.75
C LEU A 618 -14.01 -14.88 -90.04
N ASN A 619 -14.72 -16.01 -89.98
CA ASN A 619 -14.96 -16.93 -91.10
C ASN A 619 -16.31 -16.70 -91.81
N GLU A 620 -16.99 -15.57 -91.54
CA GLU A 620 -18.32 -15.21 -92.09
C GLU A 620 -19.45 -16.26 -91.88
N ILE A 621 -19.30 -17.14 -90.88
CA ILE A 621 -20.23 -18.23 -90.59
C ILE A 621 -21.51 -17.66 -89.98
N SER A 622 -22.58 -17.60 -90.78
CA SER A 622 -23.90 -17.14 -90.35
C SER A 622 -24.55 -18.12 -89.36
N LEU A 623 -24.37 -17.84 -88.06
CA LEU A 623 -24.99 -18.61 -86.98
C LEU A 623 -26.52 -18.36 -86.92
N PRO A 624 -27.36 -19.42 -86.85
CA PRO A 624 -28.81 -19.26 -86.93
C PRO A 624 -29.41 -18.91 -85.56
N PHE A 625 -29.48 -17.63 -85.20
CA PHE A 625 -30.08 -17.16 -83.95
C PHE A 625 -31.62 -17.27 -83.92
N ARG A 626 -32.23 -17.16 -82.72
CA ARG A 626 -33.68 -16.99 -82.54
C ARG A 626 -34.03 -15.54 -82.15
N GLY A 627 -34.94 -14.94 -82.92
CA GLY A 627 -35.49 -13.61 -82.65
C GLY A 627 -34.50 -12.47 -82.91
N ASN A 628 -35.00 -11.22 -82.86
CA ASN A 628 -34.26 -10.04 -83.28
C ASN A 628 -33.12 -9.60 -82.32
N ALA A 629 -32.83 -10.36 -81.27
CA ALA A 629 -31.79 -10.05 -80.29
C ALA A 629 -30.40 -10.60 -80.67
N GLY A 630 -30.33 -11.62 -81.54
CA GLY A 630 -29.06 -12.21 -82.00
C GLY A 630 -28.64 -11.66 -83.37
N SER A 631 -27.65 -10.77 -83.39
CA SER A 631 -27.06 -10.24 -84.63
C SER A 631 -25.54 -10.16 -84.52
N MET A 632 -24.84 -10.56 -85.59
CA MET A 632 -23.37 -10.52 -85.69
C MET A 632 -22.79 -9.09 -85.54
N ALA A 633 -23.62 -8.06 -85.73
CA ALA A 633 -23.29 -6.66 -85.49
C ALA A 633 -23.12 -6.32 -83.99
N ALA A 634 -23.82 -7.02 -83.08
CA ALA A 634 -23.67 -6.82 -81.64
C ALA A 634 -22.26 -7.21 -81.14
N ILE A 635 -21.58 -8.11 -81.86
CA ILE A 635 -20.21 -8.58 -81.60
C ILE A 635 -19.17 -7.57 -82.15
N SER A 636 -19.49 -6.28 -82.26
CA SER A 636 -18.64 -5.28 -82.94
C SER A 636 -18.40 -3.96 -82.19
N LEU A 637 -18.92 -3.79 -80.98
CA LEU A 637 -18.80 -2.57 -80.16
C LEU A 637 -17.41 -2.36 -79.51
N ALA A 638 -16.33 -2.81 -80.16
CA ALA A 638 -14.96 -2.73 -79.65
C ALA A 638 -13.97 -2.03 -80.60
N GLU A 639 -14.34 -1.74 -81.85
CA GLU A 639 -13.40 -1.29 -82.89
C GLU A 639 -13.96 -0.16 -83.79
N THR A 640 -14.32 1.02 -83.25
CA THR A 640 -14.21 2.33 -83.94
C THR A 640 -14.62 3.52 -83.07
N SER A 641 -13.65 4.35 -82.64
CA SER A 641 -13.85 5.79 -82.32
C SER A 641 -12.50 6.45 -81.98
N SER A 642 -11.66 6.73 -82.99
CA SER A 642 -10.35 7.35 -82.77
C SER A 642 -9.97 8.34 -83.88
N SER A 643 -10.71 9.45 -83.96
CA SER A 643 -10.36 10.66 -84.70
C SER A 643 -11.24 11.82 -84.24
N ASP A 644 -10.62 12.97 -84.00
CA ASP A 644 -10.97 14.36 -84.37
C ASP A 644 -12.40 14.61 -84.98
N ASP A 645 -13.05 15.76 -84.76
CA ASP A 645 -12.50 17.10 -84.54
C ASP A 645 -13.49 18.06 -83.80
N THR A 646 -13.01 19.24 -83.43
CA THR A 646 -13.66 20.52 -83.07
C THR A 646 -15.21 20.67 -83.18
N SER A 647 -15.86 21.18 -82.11
CA SER A 647 -16.25 22.61 -82.01
C SER A 647 -17.37 22.96 -80.99
N VAL A 648 -17.11 24.01 -80.20
CA VAL A 648 -17.98 25.19 -79.91
C VAL A 648 -19.50 25.00 -79.66
N VAL A 649 -19.87 25.22 -78.39
CA VAL A 649 -21.10 25.91 -77.90
C VAL A 649 -22.48 25.50 -78.44
N SER A 650 -23.34 25.02 -77.53
CA SER A 650 -24.69 25.60 -77.34
C SER A 650 -25.38 25.19 -76.04
N THR A 651 -26.27 26.08 -75.61
CA THR A 651 -27.35 25.94 -74.62
C THR A 651 -28.28 24.74 -74.95
N GLN A 652 -29.23 24.28 -74.10
CA GLN A 652 -30.13 25.07 -73.24
C GLN A 652 -30.97 24.21 -72.26
N THR A 653 -31.60 24.88 -71.28
CA THR A 653 -32.85 24.51 -70.56
C THR A 653 -32.90 23.26 -69.65
N GLN A 654 -32.93 23.53 -68.33
CA GLN A 654 -34.03 23.22 -67.40
C GLN A 654 -34.66 21.80 -67.40
N ASN A 655 -34.71 21.17 -66.21
CA ASN A 655 -35.84 21.46 -65.32
C ASN A 655 -35.64 21.18 -63.83
N ASN A 656 -36.55 21.73 -63.03
CA ASN A 656 -36.46 21.91 -61.57
C ASN A 656 -36.61 20.63 -60.75
N SER A 657 -35.88 20.57 -59.63
CA SER A 657 -36.51 20.32 -58.31
C SER A 657 -35.68 20.90 -57.14
N THR A 658 -35.67 22.24 -57.05
CA THR A 658 -36.21 22.96 -55.88
C THR A 658 -35.87 22.43 -54.47
N THR A 659 -34.87 23.06 -53.82
CA THR A 659 -34.98 23.62 -52.44
C THR A 659 -35.04 22.62 -51.26
N THR A 660 -34.42 22.80 -50.08
CA THR A 660 -33.68 23.91 -49.42
C THR A 660 -32.42 23.28 -48.74
N THR A 661 -31.20 23.82 -48.86
CA THR A 661 -30.50 24.70 -47.87
C THR A 661 -30.61 24.24 -46.40
N THR A 662 -29.59 24.29 -45.53
CA THR A 662 -28.19 24.78 -45.51
C THR A 662 -27.55 24.25 -44.18
N THR A 663 -26.27 24.35 -43.83
CA THR A 663 -25.15 25.23 -44.26
C THR A 663 -23.80 24.52 -43.98
N THR A 664 -22.71 24.98 -44.60
CA THR A 664 -21.30 25.14 -44.11
C THR A 664 -20.92 24.55 -42.73
N THR A 665 -19.71 24.00 -42.48
CA THR A 665 -18.37 24.12 -43.13
C THR A 665 -17.46 23.02 -42.53
N ASP A 666 -16.27 22.64 -43.02
CA ASP A 666 -15.50 22.95 -44.25
C ASP A 666 -14.51 21.78 -44.52
N SER A 667 -13.89 21.77 -45.70
CA SER A 667 -12.50 21.35 -46.03
C SER A 667 -11.78 20.22 -45.25
N SER A 668 -11.07 19.29 -45.89
CA SER A 668 -10.85 19.07 -47.34
C SER A 668 -10.27 17.66 -47.57
N THR A 669 -10.51 17.08 -48.75
CA THR A 669 -9.85 15.83 -49.16
C THR A 669 -9.41 15.96 -50.62
N ILE A 670 -8.12 15.81 -50.86
CA ILE A 670 -7.50 16.10 -52.17
C ILE A 670 -7.87 15.00 -53.17
N SER A 671 -8.40 15.41 -54.32
CA SER A 671 -8.58 14.52 -55.47
C SER A 671 -7.26 14.24 -56.18
N ASN A 672 -7.15 13.08 -56.82
CA ASN A 672 -6.87 12.92 -58.26
C ASN A 672 -6.49 11.47 -58.60
N GLY A 673 -6.84 11.02 -59.81
CA GLY A 673 -6.09 9.94 -60.48
C GLY A 673 -6.71 8.55 -60.58
N ASP A 674 -8.05 8.38 -60.51
CA ASP A 674 -8.64 7.20 -61.16
C ASP A 674 -8.67 7.43 -62.68
N GLY A 675 -8.31 6.40 -63.43
CA GLY A 675 -7.98 6.51 -64.85
C GLY A 675 -7.46 5.21 -65.47
N THR A 676 -7.96 4.04 -65.07
CA THR A 676 -7.63 2.77 -65.76
C THR A 676 -8.67 1.64 -65.64
N LEU A 677 -9.82 1.85 -64.99
CA LEU A 677 -10.74 0.78 -64.60
C LEU A 677 -11.75 0.29 -65.66
N THR A 678 -11.93 0.99 -66.79
CA THR A 678 -12.96 0.69 -67.80
C THR A 678 -12.82 -0.71 -68.43
N SER A 679 -11.65 -1.03 -68.97
CA SER A 679 -11.42 -2.22 -69.83
C SER A 679 -11.77 -3.61 -69.23
N GLN A 680 -11.95 -3.72 -67.90
CA GLN A 680 -12.39 -4.96 -67.25
C GLN A 680 -13.91 -5.04 -67.04
N GLN A 681 -14.61 -3.90 -67.00
CA GLN A 681 -16.06 -3.89 -66.98
C GLN A 681 -16.62 -4.26 -68.36
N ASP A 682 -16.03 -3.72 -69.42
CA ASP A 682 -16.45 -3.96 -70.81
C ASP A 682 -16.42 -5.45 -71.19
N THR A 683 -15.33 -6.16 -70.83
CA THR A 683 -15.20 -7.60 -71.10
C THR A 683 -16.20 -8.45 -70.33
N LYS A 684 -16.52 -8.09 -69.08
CA LYS A 684 -17.59 -8.77 -68.32
C LYS A 684 -18.99 -8.44 -68.84
N GLN A 685 -19.22 -7.22 -69.34
CA GLN A 685 -20.46 -6.86 -70.03
C GLN A 685 -20.63 -7.66 -71.33
N ILE A 686 -19.57 -7.85 -72.13
CA ILE A 686 -19.58 -8.70 -73.34
C ILE A 686 -19.99 -10.14 -73.00
N TYR A 687 -19.35 -10.78 -72.01
CA TYR A 687 -19.73 -12.15 -71.63
C TYR A 687 -21.18 -12.25 -71.12
N ASN A 688 -21.66 -11.24 -70.39
CA ASN A 688 -23.04 -11.11 -69.90
C ASN A 688 -24.06 -10.73 -71.01
N LEU A 689 -23.61 -10.40 -72.22
CA LEU A 689 -24.43 -10.23 -73.43
C LEU A 689 -24.43 -11.52 -74.26
N GLU A 690 -23.27 -12.18 -74.40
CA GLU A 690 -23.12 -13.48 -75.05
C GLU A 690 -23.90 -14.60 -74.35
N ASP A 691 -24.10 -14.52 -73.03
CA ASP A 691 -24.99 -15.40 -72.26
C ASP A 691 -26.47 -15.32 -72.71
N ARG A 692 -26.85 -14.35 -73.56
CA ARG A 692 -28.24 -14.13 -74.02
C ARG A 692 -28.51 -14.61 -75.46
N PHE A 693 -27.53 -15.18 -76.16
CA PHE A 693 -27.68 -15.59 -77.55
C PHE A 693 -28.20 -17.04 -77.69
N GLU A 694 -29.45 -17.21 -78.13
CA GLU A 694 -30.02 -18.53 -78.44
C GLU A 694 -29.82 -18.95 -79.91
N LEU A 695 -29.38 -20.20 -80.12
CA LEU A 695 -29.15 -20.80 -81.44
C LEU A 695 -30.24 -21.81 -81.85
N ASN A 696 -30.56 -21.86 -83.14
CA ASN A 696 -31.74 -22.52 -83.69
C ASN A 696 -31.41 -23.79 -84.49
N TYR A 697 -31.17 -24.90 -83.78
CA TYR A 697 -30.74 -26.19 -84.35
C TYR A 697 -31.78 -26.93 -85.24
N LYS A 698 -32.89 -26.28 -85.64
CA LYS A 698 -33.98 -26.89 -86.44
C LYS A 698 -33.60 -27.36 -87.86
N ARG A 699 -32.45 -26.94 -88.40
CA ARG A 699 -31.95 -27.36 -89.73
C ARG A 699 -30.95 -28.54 -89.69
N LEU A 700 -30.69 -29.12 -88.52
CA LEU A 700 -29.69 -30.17 -88.31
C LEU A 700 -30.32 -31.58 -88.46
N ARG A 701 -29.62 -32.52 -89.11
CA ARG A 701 -30.05 -33.93 -89.22
C ARG A 701 -30.02 -34.63 -87.87
N ASP A 702 -30.86 -35.64 -87.68
CA ASP A 702 -30.94 -36.40 -86.42
C ASP A 702 -29.67 -37.19 -86.10
N ASP A 703 -28.99 -37.73 -87.12
CA ASP A 703 -27.70 -38.43 -87.00
C ASP A 703 -26.65 -37.55 -86.30
N LEU A 704 -26.61 -36.26 -86.65
CA LEU A 704 -25.66 -35.26 -86.09
C LEU A 704 -25.97 -34.84 -84.64
N LYS A 705 -27.02 -35.42 -84.02
CA LYS A 705 -27.28 -35.32 -82.58
C LYS A 705 -26.54 -36.39 -81.76
N LYS A 706 -26.03 -37.46 -82.39
CA LYS A 706 -25.43 -38.64 -81.73
C LYS A 706 -24.07 -39.03 -82.32
N ILE A 707 -23.08 -38.13 -82.20
CA ILE A 707 -21.68 -38.41 -82.54
C ILE A 707 -20.76 -37.75 -81.50
N SER A 708 -19.47 -38.06 -81.52
CA SER A 708 -18.52 -38.03 -80.39
C SER A 708 -17.41 -36.95 -80.45
N TYR A 709 -16.16 -37.25 -80.81
CA TYR A 709 -14.91 -36.75 -80.15
C TYR A 709 -14.34 -35.30 -80.21
N GLU A 710 -14.40 -34.35 -81.15
CA GLU A 710 -14.98 -34.07 -82.47
C GLU A 710 -16.28 -33.27 -82.51
N GLN A 711 -17.35 -33.74 -81.87
CA GLN A 711 -18.72 -33.34 -82.24
C GLN A 711 -19.60 -32.63 -81.19
N VAL A 712 -19.19 -32.22 -79.96
CA VAL A 712 -18.19 -32.76 -79.03
C VAL A 712 -18.93 -33.19 -77.75
N ASP A 713 -18.77 -32.49 -76.61
CA ASP A 713 -19.82 -31.79 -75.83
C ASP A 713 -21.12 -32.50 -75.35
N LYS A 714 -21.71 -33.38 -76.16
CA LYS A 714 -23.12 -33.78 -76.11
C LYS A 714 -23.41 -34.84 -75.05
N GLU A 715 -22.49 -35.76 -74.82
CA GLU A 715 -22.55 -36.70 -73.69
C GLU A 715 -22.03 -36.05 -72.39
N GLU A 716 -21.01 -35.19 -72.48
CA GLU A 716 -20.46 -34.43 -71.35
C GLU A 716 -21.54 -33.56 -70.67
N LYS A 717 -22.32 -32.83 -71.46
CA LYS A 717 -23.45 -32.02 -70.96
C LYS A 717 -24.67 -32.85 -70.55
N LEU A 718 -24.75 -34.13 -70.96
CA LEU A 718 -25.79 -35.07 -70.52
C LEU A 718 -25.53 -35.53 -69.08
N LEU A 719 -24.26 -35.85 -68.75
CA LEU A 719 -23.82 -36.20 -67.40
C LEU A 719 -23.93 -35.01 -66.43
N ILE A 720 -23.54 -33.81 -66.85
CA ILE A 720 -23.73 -32.57 -66.05
C ILE A 720 -25.22 -32.36 -65.71
N LYS A 721 -26.14 -32.68 -66.63
CA LYS A 721 -27.58 -32.58 -66.36
C LYS A 721 -28.06 -33.62 -65.36
N GLN A 722 -27.59 -34.86 -65.45
CA GLN A 722 -27.89 -35.90 -64.45
C GLN A 722 -27.32 -35.55 -63.05
N MET A 723 -26.18 -34.87 -62.98
CA MET A 723 -25.69 -34.27 -61.74
C MET A 723 -26.66 -33.19 -61.22
N SER A 724 -27.17 -32.30 -62.08
CA SER A 724 -28.15 -31.28 -61.66
C SER A 724 -29.47 -31.87 -61.16
N ASP A 725 -29.92 -33.01 -61.71
CA ASP A 725 -31.11 -33.73 -61.21
C ASP A 725 -30.86 -34.35 -59.82
N ILE A 726 -29.60 -34.69 -59.48
CA ILE A 726 -29.19 -35.12 -58.13
C ILE A 726 -29.03 -33.92 -57.19
N GLU A 727 -28.53 -32.78 -57.66
CA GLU A 727 -28.48 -31.53 -56.88
C GLU A 727 -29.89 -31.04 -56.50
N ILE A 728 -30.87 -31.19 -57.40
CA ILE A 728 -32.30 -30.93 -57.15
C ILE A 728 -32.88 -31.89 -56.08
N GLN A 729 -32.31 -33.09 -55.91
CA GLN A 729 -32.65 -33.99 -54.80
C GLN A 729 -31.95 -33.60 -53.50
N LEU A 730 -30.67 -33.18 -53.52
CA LEU A 730 -29.99 -32.66 -52.33
C LEU A 730 -30.65 -31.36 -51.80
N GLN A 731 -31.15 -30.49 -52.67
CA GLN A 731 -31.88 -29.27 -52.28
C GLN A 731 -33.13 -29.54 -51.41
N LYS A 732 -33.66 -30.78 -51.39
CA LYS A 732 -34.81 -31.15 -50.53
C LYS A 732 -34.43 -31.49 -49.08
N HIS A 733 -33.14 -31.57 -48.74
CA HIS A 733 -32.69 -32.02 -47.41
C HIS A 733 -31.63 -31.10 -46.78
N LEU A 734 -31.98 -29.84 -46.51
CA LEU A 734 -31.22 -28.93 -45.61
C LEU A 734 -31.96 -28.66 -44.29
N PRO A 735 -31.60 -29.34 -43.17
CA PRO A 735 -32.10 -28.99 -41.84
C PRO A 735 -31.22 -27.95 -41.13
N GLN A 736 -31.75 -26.72 -41.00
CA GLN A 736 -31.49 -25.71 -39.95
C GLN A 736 -30.07 -25.57 -39.35
N THR A 737 -29.32 -24.55 -39.81
CA THR A 737 -28.25 -23.89 -39.06
C THR A 737 -28.81 -23.01 -37.92
N SER A 738 -29.14 -23.61 -36.77
CA SER A 738 -29.69 -22.86 -35.62
C SER A 738 -28.67 -22.58 -34.49
N THR A 739 -27.67 -23.43 -34.28
CA THR A 739 -26.83 -23.44 -33.07
C THR A 739 -25.61 -22.54 -33.12
N ILE A 740 -24.96 -22.39 -34.29
CA ILE A 740 -23.77 -21.54 -34.45
C ILE A 740 -24.13 -20.07 -34.28
N ASP A 741 -25.27 -19.65 -34.83
CA ASP A 741 -25.78 -18.28 -34.71
C ASP A 741 -26.18 -17.96 -33.26
N ALA A 742 -26.78 -18.93 -32.54
CA ALA A 742 -27.07 -18.80 -31.12
C ALA A 742 -25.79 -18.59 -30.30
N ARG A 743 -24.77 -19.46 -30.44
CA ARG A 743 -23.52 -19.36 -29.66
C ARG A 743 -22.67 -18.14 -30.03
N SER A 744 -22.73 -17.69 -31.30
CA SER A 744 -22.09 -16.45 -31.77
C SER A 744 -22.76 -15.20 -31.17
N ARG A 745 -24.10 -15.16 -31.10
CA ARG A 745 -24.85 -14.10 -30.42
C ARG A 745 -24.61 -14.14 -28.91
N GLU A 746 -24.60 -15.32 -28.29
CA GLU A 746 -24.31 -15.52 -26.87
C GLU A 746 -22.93 -14.97 -26.47
N VAL A 747 -21.88 -15.31 -27.22
CA VAL A 747 -20.52 -14.78 -27.00
C VAL A 747 -20.45 -13.25 -27.20
N LYS A 748 -21.18 -12.69 -28.17
CA LYS A 748 -21.29 -11.23 -28.31
C LYS A 748 -22.02 -10.58 -27.15
N THR A 749 -23.19 -11.09 -26.77
CA THR A 749 -23.97 -10.54 -25.65
C THR A 749 -23.25 -10.65 -24.32
N THR A 750 -22.53 -11.75 -24.06
CA THR A 750 -21.72 -11.89 -22.83
C THR A 750 -20.53 -10.94 -22.83
N PHE A 751 -19.84 -10.73 -23.97
CA PHE A 751 -18.80 -9.71 -24.09
C PHE A 751 -19.35 -8.29 -23.89
N GLU A 752 -20.48 -7.96 -24.54
CA GLU A 752 -21.15 -6.65 -24.43
C GLU A 752 -21.64 -6.39 -23.00
N LEU A 753 -22.21 -7.40 -22.32
CA LEU A 753 -22.61 -7.32 -20.91
C LEU A 753 -21.40 -7.14 -19.99
N THR A 754 -20.34 -7.94 -20.15
CA THR A 754 -19.13 -7.85 -19.31
C THR A 754 -18.42 -6.50 -19.50
N ASN A 755 -18.38 -5.98 -20.74
CA ASN A 755 -17.83 -4.65 -21.03
C ASN A 755 -18.71 -3.53 -20.45
N ALA A 756 -20.04 -3.67 -20.50
CA ALA A 756 -20.96 -2.75 -19.84
C ALA A 756 -20.84 -2.79 -18.31
N GLU A 757 -20.61 -3.96 -17.71
CA GLU A 757 -20.34 -4.09 -16.27
C GLU A 757 -18.99 -3.51 -15.88
N PHE A 758 -17.94 -3.73 -16.68
CA PHE A 758 -16.63 -3.08 -16.50
C PHE A 758 -16.76 -1.56 -16.54
N GLU A 759 -17.44 -0.98 -17.53
CA GLU A 759 -17.65 0.47 -17.59
C GLU A 759 -18.57 0.99 -16.48
N ARG A 760 -19.58 0.22 -16.04
CA ARG A 760 -20.35 0.57 -14.81
C ARG A 760 -19.45 0.62 -13.58
N ALA A 761 -18.60 -0.40 -13.37
CA ALA A 761 -17.67 -0.47 -12.25
C ALA A 761 -16.61 0.65 -12.31
N ARG A 762 -16.06 0.94 -13.49
CA ARG A 762 -15.12 2.05 -13.74
C ARG A 762 -15.75 3.40 -13.44
N ASN A 763 -16.99 3.64 -13.86
CA ASN A 763 -17.72 4.87 -13.57
C ASN A 763 -18.16 4.96 -12.10
N ALA A 764 -18.50 3.84 -11.44
CA ALA A 764 -18.75 3.78 -10.01
C ALA A 764 -17.50 4.14 -9.20
N ALA A 765 -16.34 3.56 -9.53
CA ALA A 765 -15.05 3.90 -8.91
C ALA A 765 -14.67 5.37 -9.13
N LYS A 766 -14.91 5.91 -10.34
CA LYS A 766 -14.70 7.35 -10.62
C LYS A 766 -15.59 8.24 -9.77
N ARG A 767 -16.88 7.92 -9.61
CA ARG A 767 -17.83 8.64 -8.73
C ARG A 767 -17.43 8.52 -7.26
N ALA A 768 -17.06 7.33 -6.80
CA ALA A 768 -16.60 7.09 -5.43
C ALA A 768 -15.36 7.92 -5.12
N ARG A 769 -14.37 7.96 -6.02
CA ARG A 769 -13.20 8.84 -5.88
C ARG A 769 -13.60 10.31 -5.86
N GLN A 770 -14.43 10.78 -6.79
CA GLN A 770 -14.90 12.18 -6.80
C GLN A 770 -15.65 12.59 -5.51
N ASN A 771 -16.40 11.67 -4.90
CA ASN A 771 -17.05 11.90 -3.61
C ASN A 771 -16.03 11.87 -2.45
N PHE A 772 -15.03 10.98 -2.50
CA PHE A 772 -13.93 10.96 -1.53
C PHE A 772 -13.12 12.26 -1.56
N GLU A 773 -12.69 12.75 -2.73
CA GLU A 773 -11.91 14.01 -2.82
C GLU A 773 -12.73 15.21 -2.29
N LYS A 774 -14.06 15.23 -2.47
CA LYS A 774 -14.95 16.25 -1.88
C LYS A 774 -14.98 16.18 -0.35
N VAL A 775 -15.20 15.00 0.22
CA VAL A 775 -15.24 14.81 1.69
C VAL A 775 -13.86 15.01 2.31
N LYS A 776 -12.78 14.60 1.63
CA LYS A 776 -11.39 14.90 2.00
C LYS A 776 -11.18 16.41 2.07
N LYS A 777 -11.57 17.15 1.03
CA LYS A 777 -11.46 18.61 1.02
C LYS A 777 -12.31 19.25 2.12
N GLU A 778 -13.58 18.88 2.27
CA GLU A 778 -14.45 19.44 3.31
C GLU A 778 -13.90 19.18 4.73
N ARG A 779 -13.29 18.00 4.97
CA ARG A 779 -12.59 17.70 6.21
C ARG A 779 -11.31 18.53 6.38
N TYR A 780 -10.53 18.71 5.32
CA TYR A 780 -9.34 19.58 5.32
C TYR A 780 -9.75 21.01 5.65
N ASP A 781 -10.64 21.63 4.86
CA ASP A 781 -11.03 23.03 4.98
C ASP A 781 -11.58 23.34 6.39
N ARG A 782 -12.45 22.47 6.94
CA ARG A 782 -13.02 22.64 8.30
C ARG A 782 -11.99 22.44 9.41
N PHE A 783 -11.06 21.50 9.27
CA PHE A 783 -10.00 21.26 10.26
C PHE A 783 -8.98 22.39 10.25
N ASN A 784 -8.54 22.79 9.06
CA ASN A 784 -7.51 23.80 8.88
C ASN A 784 -7.99 25.18 9.34
N ALA A 785 -9.26 25.53 9.09
CA ALA A 785 -9.84 26.79 9.59
C ALA A 785 -9.83 26.89 11.14
N LEU A 786 -10.05 25.78 11.85
CA LEU A 786 -9.88 25.72 13.32
C LEU A 786 -8.39 25.78 13.70
N TYR A 787 -7.56 24.98 13.04
CA TYR A 787 -6.13 24.85 13.35
C TYR A 787 -5.36 26.15 13.16
N GLU A 788 -5.53 26.83 12.03
CA GLU A 788 -4.88 28.12 11.73
C GLU A 788 -5.32 29.21 12.70
N HIS A 789 -6.63 29.30 12.99
CA HIS A 789 -7.16 30.26 13.97
C HIS A 789 -6.53 30.04 15.35
N VAL A 790 -6.64 28.83 15.91
CA VAL A 790 -6.10 28.49 17.24
C VAL A 790 -4.58 28.67 17.26
N SER A 791 -3.87 28.22 16.23
CA SER A 791 -2.41 28.37 16.14
C SER A 791 -1.95 29.82 15.98
N SER A 792 -2.81 30.74 15.52
CA SER A 792 -2.50 32.16 15.44
C SER A 792 -2.66 32.90 16.77
N CYS A 793 -3.69 32.55 17.56
CA CYS A 793 -3.99 33.26 18.82
C CYS A 793 -3.33 32.64 20.06
N ILE A 794 -2.96 31.35 20.04
CA ILE A 794 -2.47 30.63 21.23
C ILE A 794 -1.19 31.22 21.83
N ASP A 795 -0.29 31.76 20.99
CA ASP A 795 0.97 32.36 21.44
C ASP A 795 0.74 33.67 22.21
N ASP A 796 -0.14 34.54 21.70
CA ASP A 796 -0.49 35.81 22.33
C ASP A 796 -1.31 35.62 23.61
N ILE A 797 -2.24 34.65 23.62
CA ILE A 797 -2.95 34.22 24.83
C ILE A 797 -1.96 33.71 25.89
N TYR A 798 -0.96 32.91 25.50
CA TYR A 798 0.05 32.40 26.44
C TYR A 798 0.95 33.51 27.01
N LYS A 799 1.38 34.48 26.20
CA LYS A 799 2.15 35.66 26.64
C LYS A 799 1.35 36.55 27.60
N SER A 800 0.06 36.73 27.33
CA SER A 800 -0.86 37.47 28.22
C SER A 800 -1.02 36.74 29.56
N LEU A 801 -1.42 35.47 29.53
CA LEU A 801 -1.67 34.63 30.72
C LEU A 801 -0.42 34.46 31.62
N THR A 802 0.78 34.39 31.03
CA THR A 802 2.04 34.33 31.79
C THR A 802 2.58 35.71 32.19
N ASN A 803 2.02 36.79 31.63
CA ASN A 803 2.52 38.17 31.64
C ASN A 803 4.02 38.26 31.31
N SER A 804 4.42 37.70 30.16
CA SER A 804 5.81 37.68 29.73
C SER A 804 5.99 37.54 28.22
N GLN A 805 6.70 38.49 27.61
CA GLN A 805 7.12 38.43 26.19
C GLN A 805 8.21 37.37 25.91
N ALA A 806 8.75 36.72 26.95
CA ALA A 806 9.69 35.60 26.83
C ALA A 806 8.99 34.22 26.84
N ALA A 807 7.66 34.19 27.04
CA ALA A 807 6.86 32.98 26.89
C ALA A 807 6.54 32.74 25.40
N VAL A 808 6.49 31.47 24.99
CA VAL A 808 6.09 31.07 23.62
C VAL A 808 5.21 29.83 23.70
N ALA A 809 4.12 29.78 22.94
CA ALA A 809 3.31 28.58 22.75
C ALA A 809 3.02 28.34 21.27
N CYS A 810 3.23 27.11 20.79
CA CYS A 810 2.98 26.77 19.40
C CYS A 810 2.33 25.39 19.23
N LEU A 811 1.52 25.27 18.18
CA LEU A 811 0.93 24.03 17.70
C LEU A 811 1.65 23.63 16.40
N THR A 812 1.98 22.35 16.27
CA THR A 812 2.67 21.82 15.10
C THR A 812 2.09 20.45 14.72
N ALA A 813 1.41 20.41 13.57
CA ALA A 813 0.92 19.17 12.96
C ALA A 813 2.08 18.32 12.41
N GLU A 814 2.00 17.01 12.58
CA GLU A 814 3.01 16.04 12.11
C GLU A 814 2.97 15.81 10.58
N ASP A 815 1.81 16.03 9.96
CA ASP A 815 1.55 15.95 8.52
C ASP A 815 0.84 17.25 8.09
N ALA A 816 1.37 17.95 7.09
CA ALA A 816 0.81 19.21 6.58
C ALA A 816 -0.23 19.00 5.45
N GLU A 817 -0.26 17.84 4.80
CA GLU A 817 -1.15 17.55 3.66
C GLU A 817 -2.47 16.92 4.13
N GLU A 818 -2.42 16.04 5.14
CA GLU A 818 -3.61 15.43 5.76
C GLU A 818 -3.58 15.56 7.30
N PRO A 819 -3.48 16.77 7.88
CA PRO A 819 -3.21 17.00 9.32
C PRO A 819 -4.26 16.37 10.26
N TYR A 820 -5.49 16.17 9.78
CA TYR A 820 -6.56 15.47 10.48
C TYR A 820 -6.37 13.95 10.59
N ARG A 821 -5.23 13.39 10.16
CA ARG A 821 -4.86 11.96 10.30
C ARG A 821 -3.72 11.70 11.27
N ALA A 822 -2.91 12.71 11.58
CA ALA A 822 -1.71 12.61 12.40
C ALA A 822 -1.90 13.34 13.75
N GLY A 823 -0.86 13.39 14.57
CA GLY A 823 -0.85 14.18 15.79
C GLY A 823 -0.76 15.69 15.52
N ILE A 824 -1.36 16.47 16.41
CA ILE A 824 -0.91 17.85 16.65
C ILE A 824 -0.05 17.80 17.92
N THR A 825 1.19 18.26 17.81
CA THR A 825 2.05 18.45 18.98
C THR A 825 1.88 19.89 19.51
N TYR A 826 1.68 20.00 20.83
CA TYR A 826 1.57 21.27 21.54
C TYR A 826 2.82 21.48 22.38
N ASN A 827 3.52 22.59 22.16
CA ASN A 827 4.79 22.91 22.80
C ASN A 827 4.74 24.30 23.44
N CYS A 828 5.23 24.40 24.67
CA CYS A 828 5.28 25.65 25.43
C CYS A 828 6.67 25.89 26.00
N VAL A 829 7.08 27.16 26.01
CA VAL A 829 8.30 27.64 26.65
C VAL A 829 7.91 28.60 27.76
N ALA A 830 8.03 28.14 29.01
CA ALA A 830 7.74 28.98 30.17
C ALA A 830 8.82 30.07 30.36
N PRO A 831 8.47 31.24 30.94
CA PRO A 831 9.40 32.36 31.10
C PRO A 831 10.74 31.97 31.73
N GLY A 832 11.85 32.32 31.06
CA GLY A 832 13.21 32.06 31.54
C GLY A 832 13.70 30.60 31.40
N LYS A 833 12.87 29.67 30.90
CA LYS A 833 13.28 28.29 30.61
C LYS A 833 13.70 28.12 29.14
N ARG A 834 14.37 27.00 28.85
CA ARG A 834 14.63 26.54 27.48
C ARG A 834 13.47 25.67 26.99
N PHE A 835 13.36 25.52 25.67
CA PHE A 835 12.39 24.63 25.03
C PHE A 835 12.46 23.20 25.61
N GLN A 836 11.30 22.68 26.03
CA GLN A 836 11.14 21.33 26.59
C GLN A 836 9.80 20.76 26.11
N ALA A 837 9.74 19.45 25.89
CA ALA A 837 8.48 18.76 25.58
C ALA A 837 7.51 18.83 26.77
N MET A 838 6.20 18.92 26.48
CA MET A 838 5.11 19.11 27.45
C MET A 838 5.18 18.17 28.67
N GLU A 839 5.61 16.92 28.49
CA GLU A 839 5.79 15.94 29.57
C GLU A 839 6.74 16.40 30.69
N ASN A 840 7.76 17.19 30.37
CA ASN A 840 8.82 17.63 31.30
C ASN A 840 8.49 18.94 32.03
N LEU A 841 7.39 19.62 31.68
CA LEU A 841 6.94 20.83 32.37
C LEU A 841 6.42 20.52 33.79
N SER A 842 6.48 21.51 34.68
CA SER A 842 5.90 21.43 36.03
C SER A 842 4.37 21.27 35.98
N GLY A 843 3.76 20.81 37.08
CA GLY A 843 2.30 20.69 37.21
C GLY A 843 1.58 21.99 36.87
N GLY A 844 1.94 23.09 37.56
CA GLY A 844 1.36 24.40 37.28
C GLY A 844 1.65 24.95 35.89
N GLU A 845 2.80 24.62 35.28
CA GLU A 845 3.12 25.02 33.90
C GLU A 845 2.23 24.30 32.88
N LYS A 846 1.92 23.01 33.12
CA LYS A 846 0.94 22.24 32.34
C LYS A 846 -0.47 22.80 32.52
N THR A 847 -0.84 23.21 33.74
CA THR A 847 -2.14 23.86 34.01
C THR A 847 -2.28 25.19 33.26
N VAL A 848 -1.29 26.09 33.33
CA VAL A 848 -1.30 27.36 32.58
C VAL A 848 -1.38 27.13 31.07
N ALA A 849 -0.65 26.15 30.54
CA ALA A 849 -0.74 25.78 29.12
C ALA A 849 -2.11 25.18 28.75
N ALA A 850 -2.71 24.33 29.60
CA ALA A 850 -4.05 23.79 29.36
C ALA A 850 -5.13 24.89 29.37
N ILE A 851 -5.05 25.84 30.31
CA ILE A 851 -5.95 27.00 30.38
C ILE A 851 -5.80 27.88 29.12
N CYS A 852 -4.56 28.14 28.69
CA CYS A 852 -4.28 28.85 27.43
C CYS A 852 -4.92 28.16 26.21
N LEU A 853 -4.77 26.84 26.07
CA LEU A 853 -5.36 26.07 24.97
C LEU A 853 -6.90 26.10 25.01
N LEU A 854 -7.53 26.05 26.19
CA LEU A 854 -8.99 26.20 26.34
C LEU A 854 -9.47 27.59 25.88
N PHE A 855 -8.77 28.67 26.23
CA PHE A 855 -9.12 30.00 25.75
C PHE A 855 -8.84 30.20 24.25
N ALA A 856 -7.79 29.60 23.71
CA ALA A 856 -7.53 29.60 22.27
C ALA A 856 -8.63 28.85 21.48
N LEU A 857 -9.14 27.73 22.02
CA LEU A 857 -10.30 27.02 21.43
C LEU A 857 -11.60 27.83 21.55
N ARG A 858 -11.81 28.55 22.67
CA ARG A 858 -12.95 29.45 22.89
C ARG A 858 -12.97 30.61 21.89
N SER A 859 -11.83 31.17 21.49
CA SER A 859 -11.80 32.29 20.54
C SER A 859 -12.34 31.91 19.15
N PHE A 860 -12.26 30.62 18.75
CA PHE A 860 -12.85 30.13 17.49
C PHE A 860 -14.36 29.88 17.60
N LYS A 861 -14.85 29.42 18.76
CA LYS A 861 -16.27 29.14 18.97
C LYS A 861 -16.75 29.65 20.33
N PRO A 862 -17.47 30.79 20.39
CA PRO A 862 -17.89 31.38 21.64
C PRO A 862 -18.91 30.51 22.39
N ALA A 863 -18.49 30.00 23.56
CA ALA A 863 -19.37 29.47 24.60
C ALA A 863 -19.81 30.62 25.54
N PRO A 864 -21.08 30.66 25.98
CA PRO A 864 -21.60 31.78 26.79
C PRO A 864 -21.04 31.82 28.22
N PHE A 865 -20.66 30.68 28.77
CA PHE A 865 -20.04 30.57 30.10
C PHE A 865 -18.94 29.51 30.13
N PHE A 866 -18.10 29.57 31.16
CA PHE A 866 -17.15 28.53 31.57
C PHE A 866 -17.41 28.12 33.01
N LEU A 867 -17.16 26.84 33.29
CA LEU A 867 -17.03 26.30 34.64
C LEU A 867 -15.61 25.75 34.77
N LEU A 868 -14.86 26.20 35.77
CA LEU A 868 -13.52 25.73 36.11
C LEU A 868 -13.54 25.16 37.54
N ASP A 869 -12.97 23.99 37.74
CA ASP A 869 -13.05 23.23 38.99
C ASP A 869 -11.64 22.90 39.49
N GLU A 870 -11.28 23.39 40.67
CA GLU A 870 -9.97 23.28 41.36
C GLU A 870 -8.72 23.49 40.47
N VAL A 871 -8.83 24.34 39.43
CA VAL A 871 -7.74 24.64 38.48
C VAL A 871 -6.52 25.32 39.13
N ASP A 872 -6.68 25.77 40.37
CA ASP A 872 -5.68 26.39 41.23
C ASP A 872 -4.87 25.38 42.08
N ALA A 873 -5.31 24.12 42.18
CA ALA A 873 -4.69 23.11 43.05
C ALA A 873 -3.20 22.83 42.75
N ALA A 874 -2.78 22.99 41.49
CA ALA A 874 -1.39 22.82 41.04
C ALA A 874 -0.64 24.12 40.78
N LEU A 875 -1.24 25.28 41.09
CA LEU A 875 -0.66 26.61 40.85
C LEU A 875 -0.10 27.21 42.15
N ASP A 876 0.98 27.99 42.00
CA ASP A 876 1.53 28.85 43.03
C ASP A 876 0.79 30.21 43.07
N ASN A 877 0.73 30.85 44.23
CA ASN A 877 0.03 32.12 44.45
C ASN A 877 0.41 33.20 43.41
N THR A 878 1.67 33.20 42.94
CA THR A 878 2.21 34.13 41.93
C THR A 878 1.69 33.90 40.51
N ASN A 879 1.29 32.69 40.14
CA ASN A 879 0.61 32.44 38.86
C ASN A 879 -0.92 32.38 39.02
N ILE A 880 -1.45 32.01 40.20
CA ILE A 880 -2.88 32.17 40.54
C ILE A 880 -3.33 33.61 40.28
N GLY A 881 -2.60 34.61 40.82
CA GLY A 881 -2.95 36.02 40.62
C GLY A 881 -3.02 36.43 39.14
N LYS A 882 -2.07 35.97 38.30
CA LYS A 882 -2.08 36.25 36.85
C LYS A 882 -3.25 35.59 36.14
N VAL A 883 -3.56 34.33 36.47
CA VAL A 883 -4.67 33.59 35.88
C VAL A 883 -6.00 34.24 36.27
N ALA A 884 -6.16 34.66 37.53
CA ALA A 884 -7.34 35.37 38.00
C ALA A 884 -7.48 36.77 37.37
N ASP A 885 -6.39 37.54 37.25
CA ASP A 885 -6.39 38.85 36.58
C ASP A 885 -6.74 38.73 35.09
N PHE A 886 -6.16 37.76 34.38
CA PHE A 886 -6.50 37.45 32.99
C PHE A 886 -7.97 37.03 32.83
N ILE A 887 -8.47 36.13 33.70
CA ILE A 887 -9.87 35.70 33.66
C ILE A 887 -10.80 36.89 33.88
N ARG A 888 -10.52 37.79 34.83
CA ARG A 888 -11.34 38.99 35.10
C ARG A 888 -11.37 39.96 33.92
N GLU A 889 -10.23 40.18 33.26
CA GLU A 889 -10.16 41.03 32.06
C GLU A 889 -10.99 40.46 30.90
N GLN A 890 -10.95 39.14 30.69
CA GLN A 890 -11.71 38.48 29.63
C GLN A 890 -13.22 38.36 29.96
N SER A 891 -13.58 38.03 31.21
CA SER A 891 -14.97 37.87 31.63
C SER A 891 -15.75 39.19 31.68
N ALA A 892 -15.06 40.33 31.81
CA ALA A 892 -15.66 41.66 31.78
C ALA A 892 -16.37 42.01 30.45
N SER A 893 -16.15 41.24 29.37
CA SER A 893 -16.82 41.49 28.08
C SER A 893 -17.19 40.26 27.24
N GLU A 894 -16.52 39.10 27.39
CA GLU A 894 -16.69 37.98 26.45
C GLU A 894 -17.53 36.79 26.93
N PHE A 895 -17.53 36.44 28.22
CA PHE A 895 -18.21 35.27 28.78
C PHE A 895 -18.36 35.35 30.31
N GLN A 896 -19.35 34.63 30.85
CA GLN A 896 -19.43 34.40 32.29
C GLN A 896 -18.43 33.33 32.74
N CYS A 897 -17.58 33.60 33.72
CA CYS A 897 -16.72 32.58 34.32
C CYS A 897 -17.24 32.18 35.70
N ILE A 898 -17.41 30.88 35.93
CA ILE A 898 -17.73 30.30 37.24
C ILE A 898 -16.53 29.45 37.65
N VAL A 899 -15.96 29.70 38.83
CA VAL A 899 -14.77 28.98 39.30
C VAL A 899 -14.99 28.45 40.71
N ILE A 900 -14.76 27.15 40.89
CA ILE A 900 -14.68 26.49 42.19
C ILE A 900 -13.19 26.45 42.57
N SER A 901 -12.87 27.03 43.73
CA SER A 901 -11.48 27.27 44.18
C SER A 901 -11.44 27.36 45.70
N LEU A 902 -10.36 26.83 46.28
CA LEU A 902 -10.07 26.92 47.72
C LEU A 902 -8.98 27.97 48.03
N LYS A 903 -8.51 28.73 47.03
CA LYS A 903 -7.45 29.73 47.17
C LYS A 903 -8.04 31.14 47.17
N GLU A 904 -7.94 31.80 48.32
CA GLU A 904 -8.32 33.21 48.50
C GLU A 904 -7.76 34.13 47.41
N GLN A 905 -6.52 33.91 46.96
CA GLN A 905 -5.87 34.72 45.92
C GLN A 905 -6.50 34.57 44.52
N PHE A 906 -7.36 33.55 44.32
CA PHE A 906 -8.14 33.38 43.10
C PHE A 906 -9.51 34.05 43.26
N PHE A 907 -10.29 33.64 44.27
CA PHE A 907 -11.69 34.09 44.40
C PHE A 907 -11.84 35.54 44.91
N SER A 908 -10.80 36.14 45.51
CA SER A 908 -10.76 37.59 45.84
C SER A 908 -10.74 38.51 44.60
N ARG A 909 -10.69 37.95 43.38
CA ARG A 909 -10.86 38.70 42.12
C ARG A 909 -12.25 38.53 41.49
N ALA A 910 -13.13 37.71 42.06
CA ALA A 910 -14.48 37.50 41.55
C ALA A 910 -15.41 38.68 41.88
N ASP A 911 -16.45 38.88 41.07
CA ASP A 911 -17.46 39.92 41.31
C ASP A 911 -18.51 39.48 42.35
N ALA A 912 -18.68 38.16 42.56
CA ALA A 912 -19.51 37.58 43.61
C ALA A 912 -19.00 36.19 44.03
N LEU A 913 -19.29 35.79 45.27
CA LEU A 913 -18.98 34.48 45.85
C LEU A 913 -20.26 33.66 46.07
N VAL A 914 -20.13 32.35 45.91
CA VAL A 914 -21.17 31.36 46.22
C VAL A 914 -20.59 30.41 47.28
N GLY A 915 -20.88 30.68 48.55
CA GLY A 915 -20.43 29.88 49.68
C GLY A 915 -21.35 28.68 49.91
N ILE A 916 -20.82 27.48 49.74
CA ILE A 916 -21.53 26.23 50.06
C ILE A 916 -21.04 25.74 51.42
N TYR A 917 -21.95 25.42 52.33
CA TYR A 917 -21.62 24.87 53.66
C TYR A 917 -22.52 23.68 54.01
N PRO A 918 -22.00 22.66 54.71
CA PRO A 918 -22.81 21.57 55.25
C PRO A 918 -23.54 22.01 56.53
N GLU A 919 -24.83 21.73 56.63
CA GLU A 919 -25.56 21.70 57.90
C GLU A 919 -25.57 20.25 58.43
N PRO A 920 -25.06 20.00 59.65
CA PRO A 920 -25.03 18.66 60.23
C PRO A 920 -26.40 18.27 60.83
N GLY A 921 -26.91 17.12 60.42
CA GLY A 921 -28.11 16.46 60.94
C GLY A 921 -28.11 14.98 60.58
N ASP A 922 -29.27 14.32 60.60
CA ASP A 922 -29.43 12.88 60.29
C ASP A 922 -28.88 12.49 58.89
N CYS A 923 -28.80 13.46 57.98
CA CYS A 923 -28.01 13.40 56.75
C CYS A 923 -27.42 14.80 56.51
N ILE A 924 -26.22 14.89 55.93
CA ILE A 924 -25.58 16.17 55.62
C ILE A 924 -26.36 16.87 54.51
N THR A 925 -26.91 18.06 54.79
CA THR A 925 -27.53 18.92 53.78
C THR A 925 -26.59 20.06 53.41
N SER A 926 -26.35 20.25 52.11
CA SER A 926 -25.52 21.37 51.63
C SER A 926 -26.37 22.61 51.39
N HIS A 927 -26.12 23.67 52.15
CA HIS A 927 -26.76 24.97 52.01
C HIS A 927 -25.88 25.95 51.26
N CYS A 928 -26.50 26.94 50.64
CA CYS A 928 -25.85 27.90 49.74
C CYS A 928 -26.12 29.34 50.20
N LEU A 929 -25.07 30.15 50.28
CA LEU A 929 -25.11 31.58 50.56
C LEU A 929 -24.40 32.33 49.43
N THR A 930 -24.91 33.50 49.05
CA THR A 930 -24.33 34.35 48.00
C THR A 930 -23.88 35.67 48.59
N LEU A 931 -22.64 36.09 48.28
CA LEU A 931 -22.07 37.37 48.69
C LEU A 931 -21.64 38.14 47.44
N ASP A 932 -22.19 39.34 47.25
CA ASP A 932 -21.77 40.29 46.22
C ASP A 932 -20.50 41.01 46.69
N LEU A 933 -19.41 40.92 45.91
CA LEU A 933 -18.11 41.51 46.28
C LEU A 933 -17.95 42.95 45.79
N ASN A 934 -18.77 43.41 44.84
CA ASN A 934 -18.69 44.77 44.29
C ASN A 934 -18.88 45.85 45.38
N GLN A 935 -19.63 45.52 46.43
CA GLN A 935 -19.89 46.37 47.60
C GLN A 935 -18.65 46.68 48.45
N PHE A 936 -17.51 46.02 48.18
CA PHE A 936 -16.26 46.15 48.92
C PHE A 936 -15.07 46.64 48.07
N ASP A 937 -15.25 46.98 46.79
CA ASP A 937 -14.14 47.45 45.94
C ASP A 937 -13.68 48.87 46.37
N GLU A 938 -12.48 48.96 46.95
CA GLU A 938 -11.93 50.19 47.54
C GLU A 938 -11.86 51.38 46.57
N ARG A 939 -11.96 51.12 45.26
CA ARG A 939 -11.91 52.12 44.19
C ARG A 939 -13.01 53.17 44.27
N GLU A 940 -14.21 52.85 44.76
CA GLU A 940 -15.27 53.84 44.95
C GLU A 940 -15.09 54.67 46.24
N ASN A 941 -14.56 54.08 47.32
CA ASN A 941 -14.35 54.78 48.58
C ASN A 941 -13.25 55.87 48.49
N ILE A 942 -12.28 55.73 47.58
CA ILE A 942 -11.27 56.76 47.30
C ILE A 942 -11.84 57.92 46.45
N ALA A 943 -12.92 57.69 45.70
CA ALA A 943 -13.63 58.77 44.98
C ALA A 943 -14.48 59.62 45.94
N ASN A 944 -15.28 58.96 46.80
CA ASN A 944 -16.18 59.63 47.75
C ASN A 944 -15.48 60.31 48.94
N THR A 945 -14.15 60.26 49.02
CA THR A 945 -13.34 61.00 50.02
C THR A 945 -12.58 62.20 49.41
N ARG A 946 -12.91 62.60 48.17
CA ARG A 946 -12.33 63.78 47.48
C ARG A 946 -13.37 64.72 46.83
N SER A 947 -14.63 64.63 47.24
CA SER A 947 -15.71 65.57 46.91
C SER A 947 -16.00 66.53 48.07
#